data_AF-A0A4Q2Z8U0-F1
#
_entry.id   AF-A0A4Q2Z8U0-F1
#
_cell.length_a   1.000
_cell.length_b   1.000
_cell.length_c   1.000
_cell.angle_alpha   90.00
_cell.angle_beta   90.00
_cell.angle_gamma   90.00
#
_symmetry.space_group_name_H-M   'P 1'
#
loop_
_entity.id
_entity.type
_entity.pdbx_description
1 polymer ?
#
loop_
_entity_poly.entity_id
_entity_poly.type
_entity_poly.pdbx_seq_one_letter_code
_entity_poly.pdbx_strand_id
1 'polypeptide(L)'
;FFAGSEKIGEDTTAPFTLDWTMVPQGSYSLTAKATDDVGLTTTSTAVDIAVSAPDTAFPTVAITTPVNGADFLDPATIEITADAQDSDGSITKVEFFNGGVKLGEDTTVPYPYTWTGVPQGEYTLTARATDNLTAATTSSAVTVDVLPNQAPLIAPLSPADEGTAPAPTATLQVSLDDPEDQPLTVTFYGRLKKPAPGADFTLVTLPDTQFYSENNNNRFSQFLSQTNWIVSSKDSLNTAFVAHMGDMVQNGDSVDAEWQRADQAMDIIEDPATTLLTYGIPWGGAPGNHDGGGSKWNQYFGSARWAGRPYFQGNFGGSNTNNYQFFSASGMDFIIINLAYNSNSAGNQAVMDWADALLKAHPERRAIITSHWLIGIGNQTAWGGHGQAVYDNLKDNPNLFLMLCGHIHGEGRRQDTFEGRTVHTILQDYQSRSGYPGGLGGGDSWLRYYVFSPATNTVNAKTYRTATGVFETDADSQFSFDYNMQASAPWTPLGTVSVPAGTATAEIQWTGLTDNTEYEWYASVSDGLTPVGSSVRSFTAVTAVPETTVTITATDTAAGEFGADQALAFTIARTGSTTAALSVPLVASGTASPADYTGLGGSVTIPANESSVVLPLTVLSDTEAEGEETLTLTLGSSTDFTAGSPASASATIADRPAQGYYLQNITNPELRKPADDADSDGVANVVEYFMGSLPGDGGSHGALEIPATDGTSFKVRFPRALNRPEA
;
A
#
# COMPACT_ATOMS: atom_id res chain seq x y z
N PHE A 1 51.02 -84.24 -13.77
CA PHE A 1 50.30 -82.98 -13.87
C PHE A 1 50.32 -82.50 -15.32
N PHE A 2 49.21 -81.96 -15.79
CA PHE A 2 48.99 -81.54 -17.17
C PHE A 2 48.34 -80.16 -17.21
N ALA A 3 48.71 -79.33 -18.19
CA ALA A 3 48.00 -78.11 -18.57
C ALA A 3 47.39 -78.34 -19.96
N GLY A 4 46.06 -78.44 -20.04
CA GLY A 4 45.37 -78.97 -21.21
C GLY A 4 45.81 -80.42 -21.50
N SER A 5 46.30 -80.67 -22.71
CA SER A 5 46.87 -81.97 -23.10
C SER A 5 48.38 -82.11 -22.86
N GLU A 6 49.06 -81.03 -22.46
CA GLU A 6 50.52 -81.00 -22.29
C GLU A 6 50.92 -81.45 -20.87
N LYS A 7 51.87 -82.38 -20.77
CA LYS A 7 52.40 -82.83 -19.47
C LYS A 7 53.39 -81.79 -18.93
N ILE A 8 53.04 -81.12 -17.84
CA ILE A 8 53.88 -80.08 -17.20
C ILE A 8 54.81 -80.62 -16.11
N GLY A 9 54.60 -81.86 -15.67
CA GLY A 9 55.50 -82.53 -14.72
C GLY A 9 54.88 -83.79 -14.11
N GLU A 10 55.68 -84.53 -13.34
CA GLU A 10 55.23 -85.69 -12.57
C GLU A 10 55.98 -85.78 -11.24
N ASP A 11 55.35 -86.40 -10.26
CA ASP A 11 55.95 -86.71 -8.96
C ASP A 11 55.62 -88.16 -8.63
N THR A 12 56.59 -88.89 -8.09
CA THR A 12 56.46 -90.31 -7.74
C THR A 12 56.47 -90.52 -6.22
N THR A 13 56.56 -89.46 -5.41
CA THR A 13 56.59 -89.53 -3.95
C THR A 13 55.38 -88.81 -3.35
N ALA A 14 54.67 -89.46 -2.42
CA ALA A 14 53.57 -88.81 -1.72
C ALA A 14 54.11 -87.85 -0.62
N PRO A 15 53.51 -86.66 -0.40
CA PRO A 15 52.37 -86.09 -1.14
C PRO A 15 52.81 -85.54 -2.51
N PHE A 16 52.12 -85.97 -3.58
CA PHE A 16 52.49 -85.64 -4.96
C PHE A 16 52.30 -84.14 -5.23
N THR A 17 53.39 -83.43 -5.51
CA THR A 17 53.40 -81.99 -5.73
C THR A 17 54.19 -81.61 -6.99
N LEU A 18 53.86 -80.46 -7.59
CA LEU A 18 54.62 -79.91 -8.71
C LEU A 18 54.71 -78.39 -8.58
N ASP A 19 55.95 -77.89 -8.58
CA ASP A 19 56.23 -76.47 -8.76
C ASP A 19 56.25 -76.15 -10.26
N TRP A 20 55.16 -75.58 -10.76
CA TRP A 20 55.09 -75.11 -12.14
C TRP A 20 55.61 -73.67 -12.22
N THR A 21 56.86 -73.51 -12.67
CA THR A 21 57.55 -72.21 -12.74
C THR A 21 57.61 -71.67 -14.16
N MET A 22 57.84 -70.35 -14.31
CA MET A 22 58.01 -69.67 -15.61
C MET A 22 56.79 -69.86 -16.55
N VAL A 23 55.58 -69.86 -16.01
CA VAL A 23 54.35 -70.07 -16.77
C VAL A 23 54.06 -68.83 -17.64
N PRO A 24 53.94 -68.95 -18.97
CA PRO A 24 53.58 -67.82 -19.83
C PRO A 24 52.18 -67.28 -19.50
N GLN A 25 51.91 -66.02 -19.85
CA GLN A 25 50.56 -65.46 -19.76
C GLN A 25 49.56 -66.29 -20.59
N GLY A 26 48.39 -66.57 -20.02
CA GLY A 26 47.34 -67.33 -20.70
C GLY A 26 46.36 -68.00 -19.75
N SER A 27 45.33 -68.62 -20.32
CA SER A 27 44.39 -69.47 -19.59
C SER A 27 44.80 -70.93 -19.73
N TYR A 28 44.82 -71.66 -18.62
CA TYR A 28 45.24 -73.05 -18.55
C TYR A 28 44.22 -73.89 -17.79
N SER A 29 44.03 -75.13 -18.24
CA SER A 29 43.15 -76.10 -17.60
C SER A 29 43.99 -77.22 -17.00
N LEU A 30 44.12 -77.26 -15.68
CA LEU A 30 45.06 -78.15 -14.99
C LEU A 30 44.42 -79.49 -14.61
N THR A 31 45.07 -80.61 -14.93
CA THR A 31 44.67 -81.95 -14.46
C THR A 31 45.85 -82.72 -13.88
N ALA A 32 45.56 -83.66 -12.97
CA ALA A 32 46.52 -84.62 -12.46
C ALA A 32 46.11 -86.02 -12.91
N LYS A 33 47.03 -86.74 -13.58
CA LYS A 33 46.85 -88.14 -13.96
C LYS A 33 47.64 -89.02 -13.01
N ALA A 34 46.95 -89.87 -12.25
CA ALA A 34 47.57 -90.89 -11.39
C ALA A 34 47.66 -92.20 -12.15
N THR A 35 48.78 -92.91 -12.01
CA THR A 35 49.03 -94.24 -12.59
C THR A 35 49.36 -95.21 -11.46
N ASP A 36 48.69 -96.37 -11.40
CA ASP A 36 48.97 -97.39 -10.38
C ASP A 36 50.15 -98.29 -10.76
N ASP A 37 50.47 -99.25 -9.89
CA ASP A 37 51.60 -100.18 -10.01
C ASP A 37 51.46 -101.20 -11.16
N VAL A 38 50.26 -101.33 -11.74
CA VAL A 38 49.97 -102.17 -12.91
C VAL A 38 49.72 -101.37 -14.19
N GLY A 39 49.88 -100.04 -14.14
CA GLY A 39 49.82 -99.13 -15.27
C GLY A 39 48.42 -98.62 -15.64
N LEU A 40 47.39 -98.87 -14.81
CA LEU A 40 46.07 -98.26 -14.99
C LEU A 40 46.11 -96.81 -14.54
N THR A 41 45.32 -95.96 -15.20
CA THR A 41 45.38 -94.52 -14.98
C THR A 41 44.01 -93.91 -14.75
N THR A 42 43.94 -92.93 -13.84
CA THR A 42 42.79 -92.03 -13.69
C THR A 42 43.25 -90.58 -13.78
N THR A 43 42.38 -89.68 -14.25
CA THR A 43 42.68 -88.24 -14.37
C THR A 43 41.69 -87.46 -13.51
N SER A 44 42.17 -86.47 -12.77
CA SER A 44 41.33 -85.57 -11.97
C SER A 44 40.38 -84.78 -12.86
N THR A 45 39.36 -84.17 -12.25
CA THR A 45 38.66 -83.05 -12.88
C THR A 45 39.64 -81.92 -13.18
N ALA A 46 39.36 -81.15 -14.23
CA ALA A 46 40.17 -80.01 -14.59
C ALA A 46 39.95 -78.83 -13.63
N VAL A 47 41.01 -78.06 -13.38
CA VAL A 47 40.99 -76.79 -12.64
C VAL A 47 41.47 -75.70 -13.58
N ASP A 48 40.57 -74.80 -13.96
CA ASP A 48 40.92 -73.69 -14.85
C ASP A 48 41.58 -72.57 -14.04
N ILE A 49 42.74 -72.12 -14.52
CA ILE A 49 43.49 -70.98 -13.99
C ILE A 49 43.82 -70.00 -15.11
N ALA A 50 44.07 -68.74 -14.76
CA ALA A 50 44.60 -67.74 -15.68
C ALA A 50 45.88 -67.15 -15.09
N VAL A 51 46.93 -67.07 -15.89
CA VAL A 51 48.18 -66.37 -15.58
C VAL A 51 48.14 -65.03 -16.31
N SER A 52 48.08 -63.93 -15.57
CA SER A 52 48.10 -62.56 -16.11
C SER A 52 49.52 -62.09 -16.38
N ALA A 53 49.67 -61.04 -17.20
CA ALA A 53 50.94 -60.33 -17.32
C ALA A 53 51.36 -59.77 -15.94
N PRO A 54 52.68 -59.68 -15.64
CA PRO A 54 53.14 -58.96 -14.46
C PRO A 54 52.81 -57.48 -14.60
N ASP A 55 52.35 -56.87 -13.53
CA ASP A 55 52.20 -55.43 -13.40
C ASP A 55 53.58 -54.78 -13.33
N THR A 56 53.92 -53.98 -14.33
CA THR A 56 55.26 -53.37 -14.45
C THR A 56 55.26 -51.86 -14.34
N ALA A 57 54.10 -51.21 -14.35
CA ALA A 57 53.96 -49.77 -14.25
C ALA A 57 52.81 -49.38 -13.31
N PHE A 58 53.12 -48.58 -12.31
CA PHE A 58 52.08 -47.93 -11.50
C PHE A 58 51.36 -46.86 -12.33
N PRO A 59 50.07 -46.60 -12.07
CA PRO A 59 49.32 -45.56 -12.77
C PRO A 59 49.88 -44.17 -12.43
N THR A 60 49.64 -43.19 -13.31
CA THR A 60 49.88 -41.77 -13.05
C THR A 60 48.55 -41.08 -12.74
N VAL A 61 48.57 -40.05 -11.88
CA VAL A 61 47.37 -39.27 -11.54
C VAL A 61 47.73 -37.85 -11.10
N ALA A 62 46.96 -36.87 -11.56
CA ALA A 62 47.06 -35.47 -11.13
C ALA A 62 45.68 -34.82 -11.07
N ILE A 63 45.43 -34.02 -10.02
CA ILE A 63 44.24 -33.17 -9.96
C ILE A 63 44.42 -32.01 -10.95
N THR A 64 43.48 -31.82 -11.87
CA THR A 64 43.47 -30.77 -12.90
C THR A 64 42.62 -29.57 -12.51
N THR A 65 41.64 -29.76 -11.64
CA THR A 65 40.84 -28.69 -11.02
C THR A 65 40.46 -29.17 -9.62
N PRO A 66 40.49 -28.32 -8.59
CA PRO A 66 40.99 -26.95 -8.59
C PRO A 66 42.50 -26.84 -8.79
N VAL A 67 42.98 -25.64 -9.11
CA VAL A 67 44.43 -25.35 -9.11
C VAL A 67 44.94 -25.21 -7.67
N ASN A 68 46.23 -25.47 -7.46
CA ASN A 68 46.83 -25.33 -6.14
C ASN A 68 46.83 -23.86 -5.66
N GLY A 69 46.26 -23.61 -4.49
CA GLY A 69 46.05 -22.30 -3.90
C GLY A 69 44.77 -21.60 -4.37
N ALA A 70 43.75 -22.35 -4.83
CA ALA A 70 42.46 -21.77 -5.18
C ALA A 70 41.64 -21.39 -3.93
N ASP A 71 40.99 -20.23 -3.98
CA ASP A 71 40.11 -19.72 -2.94
C ASP A 71 38.63 -19.97 -3.30
N PHE A 72 37.82 -20.28 -2.28
CA PHE A 72 36.36 -20.44 -2.36
C PHE A 72 35.69 -19.72 -1.17
N LEU A 73 34.36 -19.53 -1.24
CA LEU A 73 33.57 -18.94 -0.14
C LEU A 73 32.69 -20.00 0.52
N ASP A 74 32.51 -19.92 1.84
CA ASP A 74 31.66 -20.85 2.57
C ASP A 74 30.15 -20.58 2.38
N PRO A 75 29.29 -21.63 2.36
CA PRO A 75 29.64 -23.02 2.12
C PRO A 75 30.01 -23.27 0.65
N ALA A 76 31.21 -23.79 0.40
CA ALA A 76 31.72 -23.95 -0.97
C ALA A 76 31.17 -25.20 -1.66
N THR A 77 31.08 -25.14 -2.99
CA THR A 77 30.96 -26.30 -3.87
C THR A 77 32.20 -26.37 -4.76
N ILE A 78 33.06 -27.36 -4.51
CA ILE A 78 34.36 -27.52 -5.15
C ILE A 78 34.28 -28.66 -6.16
N GLU A 79 34.46 -28.36 -7.44
CA GLU A 79 34.62 -29.37 -8.48
C GLU A 79 36.07 -29.86 -8.51
N ILE A 80 36.26 -31.16 -8.30
CA ILE A 80 37.55 -31.82 -8.32
C ILE A 80 37.59 -32.73 -9.56
N THR A 81 38.52 -32.49 -10.48
CA THR A 81 38.77 -33.34 -11.65
C THR A 81 40.19 -33.86 -11.61
N ALA A 82 40.41 -35.10 -12.07
CA ALA A 82 41.73 -35.68 -12.15
C ALA A 82 41.99 -36.31 -13.53
N ASP A 83 43.22 -36.17 -14.03
CA ASP A 83 43.71 -36.95 -15.16
C ASP A 83 44.51 -38.13 -14.61
N ALA A 84 44.18 -39.34 -15.05
CA ALA A 84 44.84 -40.57 -14.64
C ALA A 84 45.05 -41.49 -15.83
N GLN A 85 46.26 -42.05 -15.94
CA GLN A 85 46.67 -42.89 -17.06
C GLN A 85 47.53 -44.04 -16.57
N ASP A 86 47.38 -45.20 -17.20
CA ASP A 86 48.21 -46.37 -16.98
C ASP A 86 48.77 -46.83 -18.34
N SER A 87 50.06 -47.19 -18.36
CA SER A 87 50.82 -47.42 -19.59
C SER A 87 50.83 -48.88 -20.06
N ASP A 88 50.63 -49.83 -19.14
CA ASP A 88 50.52 -51.27 -19.43
C ASP A 88 49.14 -51.85 -19.06
N GLY A 89 48.24 -51.03 -18.51
CA GLY A 89 46.87 -51.39 -18.18
C GLY A 89 45.84 -50.28 -18.38
N SER A 90 44.82 -50.28 -17.54
CA SER A 90 43.70 -49.34 -17.55
C SER A 90 43.35 -48.95 -16.12
N ILE A 91 42.94 -47.70 -15.92
CA ILE A 91 42.47 -47.22 -14.61
C ILE A 91 41.10 -47.81 -14.29
N THR A 92 41.01 -48.52 -13.17
CA THR A 92 39.74 -49.05 -12.64
C THR A 92 38.94 -47.98 -11.92
N LYS A 93 39.62 -47.10 -11.16
CA LYS A 93 38.99 -45.99 -10.43
C LYS A 93 39.97 -44.91 -10.00
N VAL A 94 39.45 -43.72 -9.73
CA VAL A 94 40.15 -42.61 -9.06
C VAL A 94 39.38 -42.23 -7.79
N GLU A 95 40.05 -42.26 -6.64
CA GLU A 95 39.49 -41.88 -5.34
C GLU A 95 40.00 -40.49 -4.92
N PHE A 96 39.12 -39.63 -4.41
CA PHE A 96 39.46 -38.28 -3.95
C PHE A 96 39.50 -38.20 -2.43
N PHE A 97 40.50 -37.51 -1.88
CA PHE A 97 40.72 -37.39 -0.44
C PHE A 97 40.97 -35.95 -0.02
N ASN A 98 40.52 -35.61 1.20
CA ASN A 98 40.99 -34.45 1.96
C ASN A 98 41.83 -34.95 3.13
N GLY A 99 43.15 -34.72 3.08
CA GLY A 99 44.10 -35.37 3.99
C GLY A 99 43.97 -36.89 3.91
N GLY A 100 43.63 -37.53 5.03
CA GLY A 100 43.40 -38.98 5.09
C GLY A 100 41.94 -39.43 4.86
N VAL A 101 41.00 -38.49 4.72
CA VAL A 101 39.57 -38.78 4.63
C VAL A 101 39.16 -38.90 3.17
N LYS A 102 38.56 -40.02 2.78
CA LYS A 102 38.00 -40.21 1.44
C LYS A 102 36.74 -39.36 1.28
N LEU A 103 36.71 -38.52 0.25
CA LEU A 103 35.55 -37.73 -0.15
C LEU A 103 34.63 -38.53 -1.06
N GLY A 104 35.20 -39.14 -2.11
CA GLY A 104 34.45 -39.90 -3.11
C GLY A 104 35.37 -40.65 -4.09
N GLU A 105 34.78 -41.19 -5.14
CA GLU A 105 35.51 -41.83 -6.24
C GLU A 105 34.74 -41.70 -7.56
N ASP A 106 35.46 -41.74 -8.68
CA ASP A 106 34.88 -41.83 -10.02
C ASP A 106 35.61 -42.93 -10.82
N THR A 107 34.93 -43.50 -11.80
CA THR A 107 35.41 -44.54 -12.72
C THR A 107 35.38 -44.09 -14.19
N THR A 108 34.91 -42.87 -14.48
CA THR A 108 34.71 -42.33 -15.83
C THR A 108 35.65 -41.14 -16.07
N VAL A 109 36.53 -41.23 -17.07
CA VAL A 109 37.40 -40.11 -17.51
C VAL A 109 36.54 -38.90 -17.92
N PRO A 110 36.84 -37.65 -17.46
CA PRO A 110 38.04 -37.16 -16.76
C PRO A 110 37.94 -37.14 -15.23
N TYR A 111 37.29 -38.17 -14.65
CA TYR A 111 37.14 -38.42 -13.22
C TYR A 111 36.66 -37.19 -12.42
N PRO A 112 35.45 -36.65 -12.67
CA PRO A 112 34.90 -35.55 -11.88
C PRO A 112 34.39 -35.99 -10.50
N TYR A 113 34.50 -35.11 -9.52
CA TYR A 113 33.87 -35.26 -8.22
C TYR A 113 33.49 -33.88 -7.66
N THR A 114 32.22 -33.70 -7.28
CA THR A 114 31.74 -32.44 -6.72
C THR A 114 31.65 -32.54 -5.19
N TRP A 115 32.44 -31.74 -4.49
CA TRP A 115 32.41 -31.64 -3.03
C TRP A 115 31.56 -30.43 -2.60
N THR A 116 30.35 -30.67 -2.11
CA THR A 116 29.38 -29.63 -1.74
C THR A 116 29.36 -29.35 -0.24
N GLY A 117 29.03 -28.13 0.16
CA GLY A 117 28.77 -27.77 1.56
C GLY A 117 30.04 -27.68 2.40
N VAL A 118 31.17 -27.31 1.78
CA VAL A 118 32.47 -27.26 2.44
C VAL A 118 32.55 -25.99 3.31
N PRO A 119 32.74 -26.11 4.63
CA PRO A 119 32.80 -24.95 5.52
C PRO A 119 34.13 -24.19 5.38
N GLN A 120 34.25 -23.03 6.03
CA GLN A 120 35.51 -22.29 6.10
C GLN A 120 36.67 -23.16 6.61
N GLY A 121 37.82 -23.10 5.92
CA GLY A 121 39.03 -23.80 6.30
C GLY A 121 40.02 -24.02 5.15
N GLU A 122 41.24 -24.41 5.50
CA GLU A 122 42.25 -24.86 4.55
C GLU A 122 42.11 -26.38 4.33
N TYR A 123 42.13 -26.82 3.08
CA TYR A 123 41.96 -28.22 2.69
C TYR A 123 43.10 -28.70 1.80
N THR A 124 43.49 -29.96 1.98
CA THR A 124 44.56 -30.58 1.20
C THR A 124 43.99 -31.76 0.43
N LEU A 125 43.81 -31.57 -0.89
CA LEU A 125 43.19 -32.52 -1.79
C LEU A 125 44.24 -33.44 -2.44
N THR A 126 43.96 -34.74 -2.49
CA THR A 126 44.74 -35.72 -3.26
C THR A 126 43.83 -36.66 -4.02
N ALA A 127 44.29 -37.16 -5.17
CA ALA A 127 43.61 -38.18 -5.94
C ALA A 127 44.46 -39.46 -5.96
N ARG A 128 43.83 -40.63 -5.78
CA ARG A 128 44.47 -41.94 -5.86
C ARG A 128 43.89 -42.74 -7.02
N ALA A 129 44.68 -43.00 -8.05
CA ALA A 129 44.30 -43.88 -9.14
C ALA A 129 44.67 -45.33 -8.82
N THR A 130 43.78 -46.27 -9.12
CA THR A 130 44.02 -47.72 -9.02
C THR A 130 43.77 -48.37 -10.38
N ASP A 131 44.72 -49.15 -10.88
CA ASP A 131 44.62 -49.84 -12.17
C ASP A 131 43.85 -51.18 -12.07
N ASN A 132 43.82 -51.93 -13.17
CA ASN A 132 43.17 -53.24 -13.29
C ASN A 132 43.98 -54.41 -12.69
N LEU A 133 45.21 -54.17 -12.24
CA LEU A 133 46.10 -55.11 -11.56
C LEU A 133 46.30 -54.76 -10.07
N THR A 134 45.56 -53.77 -9.58
CA THR A 134 45.49 -53.28 -8.20
C THR A 134 46.65 -52.41 -7.73
N ALA A 135 47.61 -52.06 -8.60
CA ALA A 135 48.59 -51.03 -8.24
C ALA A 135 47.93 -49.66 -8.18
N ALA A 136 48.51 -48.79 -7.35
CA ALA A 136 47.92 -47.50 -7.03
C ALA A 136 48.96 -46.42 -6.80
N THR A 137 48.68 -45.23 -7.31
CA THR A 137 49.48 -44.02 -7.13
C THR A 137 48.62 -42.90 -6.59
N THR A 138 49.18 -42.11 -5.68
CA THR A 138 48.54 -40.89 -5.16
C THR A 138 49.19 -39.67 -5.80
N SER A 139 48.38 -38.70 -6.21
CA SER A 139 48.83 -37.44 -6.81
C SER A 139 49.64 -36.59 -5.84
N SER A 140 50.29 -35.53 -6.35
CA SER A 140 50.68 -34.40 -5.50
C SER A 140 49.46 -33.79 -4.82
N ALA A 141 49.67 -33.21 -3.65
CA ALA A 141 48.63 -32.47 -2.95
C ALA A 141 48.28 -31.15 -3.65
N VAL A 142 46.99 -30.81 -3.67
CA VAL A 142 46.44 -29.51 -4.08
C VAL A 142 45.83 -28.87 -2.85
N THR A 143 46.35 -27.74 -2.40
CA THR A 143 45.76 -26.97 -1.30
C THR A 143 44.71 -26.01 -1.83
N VAL A 144 43.58 -25.89 -1.12
CA VAL A 144 42.54 -24.89 -1.38
C VAL A 144 42.09 -24.26 -0.08
N ASP A 145 41.75 -22.99 -0.13
CA ASP A 145 41.24 -22.24 1.02
C ASP A 145 39.76 -21.93 0.81
N VAL A 146 38.95 -22.23 1.82
CA VAL A 146 37.58 -21.78 1.90
C VAL A 146 37.53 -20.62 2.89
N LEU A 147 37.36 -19.43 2.36
CA LEU A 147 37.26 -18.16 3.08
C LEU A 147 35.82 -17.99 3.63
N PRO A 148 35.64 -17.20 4.70
CA PRO A 148 34.31 -16.94 5.24
C PRO A 148 33.54 -16.05 4.26
N ASN A 149 32.27 -16.37 4.01
CA ASN A 149 31.37 -15.48 3.28
C ASN A 149 30.72 -14.49 4.26
N GLN A 150 30.97 -13.19 4.09
CA GLN A 150 30.41 -12.17 4.97
C GLN A 150 29.04 -11.72 4.45
N ALA A 151 28.14 -11.42 5.37
CA ALA A 151 26.81 -10.98 4.97
C ALA A 151 26.89 -9.61 4.28
N PRO A 152 26.26 -9.42 3.11
CA PRO A 152 26.26 -8.14 2.42
C PRO A 152 25.54 -7.09 3.26
N LEU A 153 26.02 -5.85 3.18
CA LEU A 153 25.42 -4.69 3.82
C LEU A 153 24.45 -4.00 2.86
N ILE A 154 23.30 -3.60 3.40
CA ILE A 154 22.30 -2.82 2.68
C ILE A 154 21.85 -1.64 3.54
N ALA A 155 21.86 -0.46 2.94
CA ALA A 155 21.26 0.73 3.54
C ALA A 155 20.37 1.43 2.50
N PRO A 156 19.14 1.82 2.86
CA PRO A 156 18.29 2.53 1.91
C PRO A 156 18.76 3.98 1.76
N LEU A 157 18.81 4.49 0.53
CA LEU A 157 19.29 5.83 0.20
C LEU A 157 18.15 6.81 -0.09
N SER A 158 17.20 6.40 -0.94
CA SER A 158 16.14 7.27 -1.43
C SER A 158 14.85 6.48 -1.67
N PRO A 159 13.67 7.02 -1.31
CA PRO A 159 13.48 8.26 -0.56
C PRO A 159 14.04 8.19 0.86
N ALA A 160 14.48 9.34 1.40
CA ALA A 160 14.86 9.46 2.80
C ALA A 160 13.69 9.08 3.71
N ASP A 161 13.98 8.62 4.93
CA ASP A 161 12.91 8.28 5.89
C ASP A 161 12.14 9.54 6.28
N GLU A 162 10.81 9.42 6.31
CA GLU A 162 9.85 10.52 6.45
C GLU A 162 9.98 11.61 5.37
N GLY A 163 10.62 11.30 4.23
CA GLY A 163 10.79 12.22 3.12
C GLY A 163 9.56 12.32 2.21
N THR A 164 9.75 12.93 1.04
CA THR A 164 8.74 12.99 -0.02
C THR A 164 9.23 12.32 -1.29
N ALA A 165 8.31 11.75 -2.09
CA ALA A 165 8.63 11.21 -3.41
C ALA A 165 7.54 11.59 -4.43
N PRO A 166 7.86 11.67 -5.73
CA PRO A 166 6.87 12.03 -6.74
C PRO A 166 5.76 10.98 -6.87
N ALA A 167 4.54 11.44 -7.16
CA ALA A 167 3.40 10.63 -7.59
C ALA A 167 3.16 10.83 -9.10
N PRO A 168 2.71 9.80 -9.85
CA PRO A 168 2.27 8.48 -9.40
C PRO A 168 3.41 7.43 -9.30
N THR A 169 4.67 7.85 -9.44
CA THR A 169 5.83 6.94 -9.47
C THR A 169 6.99 7.46 -8.63
N ALA A 170 7.57 6.62 -7.77
CA ALA A 170 8.77 6.94 -7.00
C ALA A 170 9.92 5.97 -7.33
N THR A 171 11.15 6.49 -7.39
CA THR A 171 12.36 5.65 -7.48
C THR A 171 12.79 5.26 -6.07
N LEU A 172 12.87 3.96 -5.79
CA LEU A 172 13.46 3.43 -4.57
C LEU A 172 14.89 3.01 -4.88
N GLN A 173 15.85 3.43 -4.06
CA GLN A 173 17.27 3.16 -4.26
C GLN A 173 17.96 2.80 -2.94
N VAL A 174 18.84 1.81 -2.98
CA VAL A 174 19.68 1.37 -1.85
C VAL A 174 21.16 1.42 -2.21
N SER A 175 22.01 1.61 -1.19
CA SER A 175 23.46 1.36 -1.27
C SER A 175 23.76 -0.06 -0.80
N LEU A 176 24.72 -0.67 -1.47
CA LEU A 176 25.18 -2.04 -1.25
C LEU A 176 26.68 -2.03 -0.99
N ASP A 177 27.13 -2.88 -0.09
CA ASP A 177 28.53 -3.14 0.17
C ASP A 177 28.69 -4.63 0.49
N ASP A 178 29.47 -5.34 -0.32
CA ASP A 178 29.73 -6.76 -0.17
C ASP A 178 31.25 -6.98 -0.06
N PRO A 179 31.77 -7.45 1.08
CA PRO A 179 33.22 -7.56 1.29
C PRO A 179 33.92 -8.51 0.30
N GLU A 180 33.18 -9.48 -0.24
CA GLU A 180 33.67 -10.48 -1.18
C GLU A 180 33.39 -10.14 -2.66
N ASP A 181 32.79 -8.98 -2.92
CA ASP A 181 32.46 -8.45 -4.25
C ASP A 181 31.69 -9.45 -5.15
N GLN A 182 30.77 -10.22 -4.57
CA GLN A 182 29.93 -11.19 -5.27
C GLN A 182 28.73 -10.51 -5.96
N PRO A 183 28.15 -11.16 -6.99
CA PRO A 183 26.85 -10.75 -7.52
C PRO A 183 25.76 -10.83 -6.45
N LEU A 184 24.93 -9.79 -6.34
CA LEU A 184 23.86 -9.69 -5.35
C LEU A 184 22.48 -9.74 -6.02
N THR A 185 21.48 -10.10 -5.24
CA THR A 185 20.06 -10.01 -5.59
C THR A 185 19.35 -9.15 -4.57
N VAL A 186 18.75 -8.04 -5.02
CA VAL A 186 18.03 -7.09 -4.15
C VAL A 186 16.54 -7.14 -4.46
N THR A 187 15.71 -7.43 -3.46
CA THR A 187 14.24 -7.39 -3.58
C THR A 187 13.67 -6.24 -2.77
N PHE A 188 12.87 -5.39 -3.40
CA PHE A 188 12.20 -4.25 -2.77
C PHE A 188 10.79 -4.64 -2.35
N TYR A 189 10.37 -4.15 -1.19
CA TYR A 189 9.04 -4.35 -0.63
C TYR A 189 8.42 -3.01 -0.29
N GLY A 190 7.11 -2.89 -0.49
CA GLY A 190 6.37 -1.68 -0.19
C GLY A 190 4.95 -1.94 0.28
N ARG A 191 4.38 -0.97 0.97
CA ARG A 191 2.98 -0.93 1.40
C ARG A 191 2.55 0.50 1.73
N LEU A 192 1.25 0.73 1.92
CA LEU A 192 0.76 1.95 2.56
C LEU A 192 1.31 2.04 4.00
N LYS A 193 1.80 3.22 4.39
CA LYS A 193 2.24 3.47 5.76
C LYS A 193 1.03 3.31 6.67
N LYS A 194 1.27 2.63 7.79
CA LYS A 194 0.27 2.51 8.84
C LYS A 194 -0.09 3.93 9.33
N PRO A 195 -1.37 4.33 9.37
CA PRO A 195 -1.75 5.59 10.00
C PRO A 195 -1.20 5.65 11.42
N ALA A 196 -0.76 6.82 11.88
CA ALA A 196 -0.41 6.99 13.28
C ALA A 196 -1.59 6.52 14.15
N PRO A 197 -1.34 5.79 15.25
CA PRO A 197 -2.41 5.32 16.12
C PRO A 197 -3.25 6.53 16.57
N GLY A 198 -4.56 6.48 16.35
CA GLY A 198 -5.45 7.48 16.91
C GLY A 198 -5.46 7.42 18.44
N ALA A 199 -6.01 8.44 19.07
CA ALA A 199 -6.08 8.53 20.54
C ALA A 199 -6.81 7.33 21.17
N ASP A 200 -6.57 7.07 22.45
CA ASP A 200 -7.39 6.13 23.19
C ASP A 200 -8.86 6.59 23.19
N PHE A 201 -9.79 5.65 23.11
CA PHE A 201 -11.23 5.93 23.18
C PHE A 201 -11.95 4.88 24.02
N THR A 202 -13.16 5.20 24.46
CA THR A 202 -13.89 4.38 25.43
C THR A 202 -15.25 3.90 24.93
N LEU A 203 -15.54 2.62 25.15
CA LEU A 203 -16.89 2.05 25.14
C LEU A 203 -17.35 1.87 26.59
N VAL A 204 -18.45 2.51 26.98
CA VAL A 204 -19.03 2.34 28.33
C VAL A 204 -20.17 1.33 28.27
N THR A 205 -20.31 0.48 29.28
CA THR A 205 -21.44 -0.42 29.42
C THR A 205 -22.31 -0.02 30.60
N LEU A 206 -23.60 0.18 30.34
CA LEU A 206 -24.61 0.25 31.38
C LEU A 206 -25.07 -1.20 31.67
N PRO A 207 -24.92 -1.67 32.92
CA PRO A 207 -25.36 -3.00 33.30
C PRO A 207 -26.89 -3.05 33.38
N ASP A 208 -27.40 -4.12 33.97
CA ASP A 208 -28.81 -4.35 34.24
C ASP A 208 -29.36 -3.31 35.24
N THR A 209 -30.15 -2.35 34.75
CA THR A 209 -30.59 -1.15 35.50
C THR A 209 -31.98 -1.28 36.13
N GLN A 210 -32.63 -2.43 35.96
CA GLN A 210 -33.98 -2.75 36.42
C GLN A 210 -34.28 -2.36 37.88
N PHE A 211 -33.37 -2.57 38.83
CA PHE A 211 -33.58 -2.17 40.23
C PHE A 211 -33.50 -0.66 40.47
N TYR A 212 -32.84 0.07 39.58
CA TYR A 212 -32.79 1.53 39.66
C TYR A 212 -34.07 2.14 39.12
N SER A 213 -34.58 1.62 38.02
CA SER A 213 -35.85 2.06 37.42
C SER A 213 -37.07 1.55 38.21
N GLU A 214 -37.01 0.40 38.87
CA GLU A 214 -38.00 -0.02 39.88
C GLU A 214 -38.09 1.02 41.03
N ASN A 215 -36.95 1.65 41.33
CA ASN A 215 -36.79 2.69 42.36
C ASN A 215 -37.15 2.24 43.78
N ASN A 216 -37.13 0.93 44.05
CA ASN A 216 -37.18 0.43 45.41
C ASN A 216 -35.99 1.01 46.21
N ASN A 217 -36.25 1.47 47.45
CA ASN A 217 -35.24 2.14 48.29
C ASN A 217 -34.63 3.41 47.67
N ASN A 218 -35.38 4.15 46.85
CA ASN A 218 -34.94 5.40 46.19
C ASN A 218 -33.71 5.21 45.28
N ARG A 219 -33.57 4.04 44.66
CA ARG A 219 -32.40 3.67 43.83
C ARG A 219 -32.33 4.39 42.48
N PHE A 220 -33.37 5.13 42.08
CA PHE A 220 -33.35 5.85 40.79
C PHE A 220 -32.18 6.84 40.68
N SER A 221 -31.74 7.43 41.80
CA SER A 221 -30.54 8.29 41.82
C SER A 221 -29.27 7.57 41.37
N GLN A 222 -29.21 6.24 41.44
CA GLN A 222 -28.07 5.46 40.97
C GLN A 222 -28.02 5.37 39.44
N PHE A 223 -29.17 5.24 38.77
CA PHE A 223 -29.24 5.33 37.31
C PHE A 223 -28.81 6.74 36.85
N LEU A 224 -29.37 7.77 37.48
CA LEU A 224 -28.97 9.16 37.21
C LEU A 224 -27.48 9.38 37.46
N SER A 225 -26.90 8.78 38.50
CA SER A 225 -25.46 8.85 38.77
C SER A 225 -24.64 8.27 37.62
N GLN A 226 -25.04 7.12 37.07
CA GLN A 226 -24.34 6.51 35.94
C GLN A 226 -24.39 7.40 34.69
N THR A 227 -25.58 7.88 34.32
CA THR A 227 -25.75 8.66 33.09
C THR A 227 -25.13 10.06 33.19
N ASN A 228 -25.22 10.72 34.36
CA ASN A 228 -24.49 11.97 34.60
C ASN A 228 -22.96 11.78 34.58
N TRP A 229 -22.46 10.68 35.16
CA TRP A 229 -21.04 10.39 35.12
C TRP A 229 -20.54 10.18 33.68
N ILE A 230 -21.29 9.45 32.85
CA ILE A 230 -20.98 9.28 31.42
C ILE A 230 -20.84 10.64 30.73
N VAL A 231 -21.80 11.55 30.92
CA VAL A 231 -21.75 12.89 30.33
C VAL A 231 -20.54 13.69 30.83
N SER A 232 -20.29 13.68 32.15
CA SER A 232 -19.20 14.46 32.75
C SER A 232 -17.80 13.94 32.40
N SER A 233 -17.67 12.65 32.08
CA SER A 233 -16.39 11.99 31.80
C SER A 233 -16.09 11.83 30.31
N LYS A 234 -17.09 12.03 29.43
CA LYS A 234 -17.00 11.74 27.98
C LYS A 234 -15.76 12.32 27.29
N ASP A 235 -15.36 13.54 27.64
CA ASP A 235 -14.23 14.21 26.99
C ASP A 235 -12.90 13.65 27.51
N SER A 236 -12.81 13.39 28.82
CA SER A 236 -11.61 12.81 29.44
C SER A 236 -11.37 11.34 29.10
N LEU A 237 -12.45 10.59 28.85
CA LEU A 237 -12.40 9.18 28.45
C LEU A 237 -12.47 9.01 26.94
N ASN A 238 -12.69 10.09 26.19
CA ASN A 238 -12.98 10.05 24.77
C ASN A 238 -14.05 8.97 24.46
N THR A 239 -15.20 9.09 25.13
CA THR A 239 -16.29 8.10 25.05
C THR A 239 -16.90 8.11 23.66
N ALA A 240 -16.74 7.01 22.93
CA ALA A 240 -17.24 6.84 21.57
C ALA A 240 -18.64 6.24 21.52
N PHE A 241 -18.98 5.37 22.49
CA PHE A 241 -20.26 4.66 22.51
C PHE A 241 -20.66 4.20 23.91
N VAL A 242 -21.96 4.08 24.17
CA VAL A 242 -22.54 3.48 25.38
C VAL A 242 -23.42 2.27 25.01
N ALA A 243 -23.16 1.11 25.59
CA ALA A 243 -23.95 -0.10 25.37
C ALA A 243 -24.75 -0.47 26.62
N HIS A 244 -26.06 -0.64 26.52
CA HIS A 244 -26.91 -1.11 27.62
C HIS A 244 -27.16 -2.62 27.53
N MET A 245 -26.93 -3.36 28.61
CA MET A 245 -26.98 -4.83 28.63
C MET A 245 -28.38 -5.45 28.77
N GLY A 246 -29.43 -4.67 28.49
CA GLY A 246 -30.83 -5.05 28.73
C GLY A 246 -31.27 -4.91 30.18
N ASP A 247 -32.49 -5.39 30.47
CA ASP A 247 -33.20 -5.20 31.74
C ASP A 247 -33.19 -3.73 32.20
N MET A 248 -33.78 -2.89 31.36
CA MET A 248 -34.00 -1.47 31.67
C MET A 248 -34.97 -1.30 32.83
N VAL A 249 -35.97 -2.17 32.92
CA VAL A 249 -37.05 -2.16 33.93
C VAL A 249 -37.21 -3.52 34.59
N GLN A 250 -37.80 -3.57 35.78
CA GLN A 250 -37.95 -4.78 36.58
C GLN A 250 -39.26 -5.52 36.32
N ASN A 251 -40.33 -4.78 36.03
CA ASN A 251 -41.70 -5.31 35.94
C ASN A 251 -42.32 -5.11 34.54
N GLY A 252 -41.48 -4.85 33.53
CA GLY A 252 -41.82 -4.84 32.11
C GLY A 252 -43.05 -4.02 31.76
N ASP A 253 -43.94 -4.60 30.95
CA ASP A 253 -45.15 -3.91 30.45
C ASP A 253 -46.17 -3.56 31.54
N SER A 254 -46.02 -4.08 32.76
CA SER A 254 -47.00 -3.91 33.85
C SER A 254 -46.83 -2.61 34.63
N VAL A 255 -45.67 -1.94 34.57
CA VAL A 255 -45.35 -0.77 35.40
C VAL A 255 -44.74 0.36 34.56
N ASP A 256 -45.60 1.22 34.01
CA ASP A 256 -45.20 2.35 33.16
C ASP A 256 -44.24 3.34 33.85
N ALA A 257 -44.34 3.49 35.18
CA ALA A 257 -43.48 4.40 35.93
C ALA A 257 -42.00 4.00 35.93
N GLU A 258 -41.67 2.71 35.73
CA GLU A 258 -40.28 2.26 35.60
C GLU A 258 -39.70 2.72 34.26
N TRP A 259 -40.50 2.62 33.19
CA TRP A 259 -40.12 3.10 31.86
C TRP A 259 -39.90 4.60 31.83
N GLN A 260 -40.77 5.39 32.46
CA GLN A 260 -40.60 6.85 32.58
C GLN A 260 -39.29 7.23 33.27
N ARG A 261 -38.86 6.44 34.27
CA ARG A 261 -37.57 6.64 34.95
C ARG A 261 -36.40 6.23 34.08
N ALA A 262 -36.48 5.07 33.42
CA ALA A 262 -35.45 4.63 32.48
C ALA A 262 -35.27 5.64 31.33
N ASP A 263 -36.38 6.11 30.76
CA ASP A 263 -36.45 7.19 29.76
C ASP A 263 -35.75 8.46 30.26
N GLN A 264 -36.15 8.96 31.43
CA GLN A 264 -35.53 10.14 32.05
C GLN A 264 -34.02 9.98 32.29
N ALA A 265 -33.55 8.79 32.67
CA ALA A 265 -32.13 8.57 32.89
C ALA A 265 -31.34 8.54 31.57
N MET A 266 -31.88 7.89 30.53
CA MET A 266 -31.23 7.79 29.22
C MET A 266 -31.28 9.10 28.44
N ASP A 267 -32.32 9.93 28.62
CA ASP A 267 -32.39 11.28 28.05
C ASP A 267 -31.14 12.11 28.37
N ILE A 268 -30.50 11.89 29.53
CA ILE A 268 -29.29 12.62 29.95
C ILE A 268 -28.13 12.40 28.98
N ILE A 269 -27.93 11.18 28.45
CA ILE A 269 -26.84 10.90 27.50
C ILE A 269 -27.26 11.19 26.05
N GLU A 270 -28.54 11.47 25.82
CA GLU A 270 -29.11 11.72 24.50
C GLU A 270 -29.29 13.20 24.18
N ASP A 271 -29.47 14.04 25.22
CA ASP A 271 -29.79 15.45 25.10
C ASP A 271 -28.57 16.26 24.64
N PRO A 272 -28.65 16.98 23.50
CA PRO A 272 -27.59 17.87 23.05
C PRO A 272 -27.24 18.97 24.06
N ALA A 273 -28.18 19.39 24.91
CA ALA A 273 -27.93 20.41 25.92
C ALA A 273 -27.05 19.91 27.07
N THR A 274 -27.19 18.65 27.48
CA THR A 274 -26.36 18.03 28.52
C THR A 274 -25.02 17.56 27.96
N THR A 275 -25.03 16.97 26.76
CA THR A 275 -23.85 16.33 26.16
C THR A 275 -22.96 17.27 25.35
N LEU A 276 -23.50 18.41 24.90
CA LEU A 276 -22.86 19.30 23.92
C LEU A 276 -22.52 18.61 22.59
N LEU A 277 -23.23 17.52 22.27
CA LEU A 277 -23.12 16.77 21.01
C LEU A 277 -24.44 16.89 20.25
N THR A 278 -24.37 17.19 18.94
CA THR A 278 -25.56 17.40 18.09
C THR A 278 -26.60 16.29 18.19
N TYR A 279 -26.17 15.04 18.40
CA TYR A 279 -27.03 13.86 18.48
C TYR A 279 -26.89 13.11 19.81
N GLY A 280 -26.43 13.75 20.87
CA GLY A 280 -26.08 13.07 22.11
C GLY A 280 -24.85 12.16 21.98
N ILE A 281 -24.54 11.41 23.04
CA ILE A 281 -23.53 10.36 23.01
C ILE A 281 -24.14 9.14 22.31
N PRO A 282 -23.50 8.57 21.26
CA PRO A 282 -23.99 7.37 20.61
C PRO A 282 -24.20 6.24 21.60
N TRP A 283 -25.38 5.60 21.54
CA TRP A 283 -25.68 4.46 22.40
C TRP A 283 -26.61 3.45 21.71
N GLY A 284 -26.70 2.26 22.29
CA GLY A 284 -27.56 1.18 21.83
C GLY A 284 -27.83 0.15 22.93
N GLY A 285 -28.89 -0.63 22.75
CA GLY A 285 -29.31 -1.67 23.68
C GLY A 285 -30.47 -2.46 23.13
N ALA A 286 -30.79 -3.56 23.81
CA ALA A 286 -31.89 -4.45 23.50
C ALA A 286 -32.56 -4.91 24.80
N PRO A 287 -33.85 -5.33 24.77
CA PRO A 287 -34.55 -5.72 25.98
C PRO A 287 -33.97 -6.99 26.61
N GLY A 288 -33.95 -7.01 27.93
CA GLY A 288 -33.67 -8.19 28.75
C GLY A 288 -34.93 -9.00 29.06
N ASN A 289 -34.84 -9.95 29.99
CA ASN A 289 -35.98 -10.81 30.33
C ASN A 289 -37.05 -10.12 31.21
N HIS A 290 -36.71 -9.03 31.89
CA HIS A 290 -37.64 -8.26 32.73
C HIS A 290 -38.39 -7.16 31.97
N ASP A 291 -37.91 -6.76 30.79
CA ASP A 291 -38.47 -5.66 29.99
C ASP A 291 -39.82 -5.99 29.31
N GLY A 292 -40.31 -7.23 29.40
CA GLY A 292 -41.54 -7.66 28.71
C GLY A 292 -41.36 -7.76 27.19
N GLY A 293 -42.29 -8.44 26.52
CA GLY A 293 -42.19 -8.92 25.12
C GLY A 293 -42.12 -7.86 24.01
N GLY A 294 -41.63 -6.64 24.29
CA GLY A 294 -41.26 -5.63 23.31
C GLY A 294 -42.25 -4.47 23.17
N SER A 295 -43.43 -4.51 23.80
CA SER A 295 -44.46 -3.47 23.61
C SER A 295 -44.04 -2.13 24.24
N LYS A 296 -43.76 -2.07 25.55
CA LYS A 296 -43.28 -0.85 26.19
C LYS A 296 -41.87 -0.47 25.76
N TRP A 297 -41.01 -1.45 25.49
CA TRP A 297 -39.72 -1.18 24.86
C TRP A 297 -39.86 -0.34 23.59
N ASN A 298 -40.74 -0.75 22.66
CA ASN A 298 -40.95 0.02 21.43
C ASN A 298 -41.70 1.34 21.65
N GLN A 299 -42.46 1.48 22.74
CA GLN A 299 -43.08 2.75 23.11
C GLN A 299 -42.02 3.78 23.54
N TYR A 300 -41.06 3.41 24.38
CA TYR A 300 -40.07 4.33 24.96
C TYR A 300 -38.75 4.37 24.19
N PHE A 301 -38.30 3.23 23.69
CA PHE A 301 -37.03 3.03 22.97
C PHE A 301 -37.23 2.46 21.56
N GLY A 302 -38.38 2.71 20.94
CA GLY A 302 -38.67 2.33 19.54
C GLY A 302 -37.87 3.16 18.52
N SER A 303 -37.96 2.78 17.25
CA SER A 303 -37.20 3.40 16.15
C SER A 303 -37.40 4.91 16.03
N ALA A 304 -38.57 5.43 16.44
CA ALA A 304 -38.86 6.86 16.43
C ALA A 304 -37.92 7.68 17.33
N ARG A 305 -37.46 7.12 18.47
CA ARG A 305 -36.49 7.77 19.38
C ARG A 305 -35.15 8.06 18.70
N TRP A 306 -34.81 7.21 17.74
CA TRP A 306 -33.52 7.23 17.03
C TRP A 306 -33.59 7.95 15.68
N ALA A 307 -34.77 8.44 15.29
CA ALA A 307 -34.96 9.13 14.02
C ALA A 307 -34.03 10.36 13.93
N GLY A 308 -33.33 10.48 12.80
CA GLY A 308 -32.38 11.57 12.56
C GLY A 308 -31.01 11.40 13.22
N ARG A 309 -30.78 10.33 14.00
CA ARG A 309 -29.47 10.04 14.59
C ARG A 309 -28.64 9.18 13.61
N PRO A 310 -27.52 9.70 13.07
CA PRO A 310 -26.79 9.02 12.00
C PRO A 310 -26.12 7.71 12.45
N TYR A 311 -25.89 7.53 13.75
CA TYR A 311 -25.33 6.30 14.27
C TYR A 311 -26.35 5.16 14.30
N PHE A 312 -27.66 5.41 14.27
CA PHE A 312 -28.69 4.36 14.21
C PHE A 312 -28.91 3.90 12.77
N GLN A 313 -28.68 2.62 12.49
CA GLN A 313 -28.65 2.12 11.13
C GLN A 313 -29.87 1.26 10.76
N GLY A 314 -30.52 0.64 11.75
CA GLY A 314 -31.75 -0.09 11.51
C GLY A 314 -32.08 -1.10 12.59
N ASN A 315 -33.12 -1.89 12.32
CA ASN A 315 -33.63 -2.92 13.21
C ASN A 315 -34.18 -4.11 12.43
N PHE A 316 -34.34 -5.23 13.13
CA PHE A 316 -34.93 -6.44 12.57
C PHE A 316 -36.46 -6.38 12.63
N GLY A 317 -37.13 -6.61 11.50
CA GLY A 317 -38.57 -6.85 11.46
C GLY A 317 -39.45 -5.63 11.83
N GLY A 318 -38.91 -4.41 11.84
CA GLY A 318 -39.65 -3.19 12.17
C GLY A 318 -39.84 -2.93 13.67
N SER A 319 -39.28 -3.79 14.53
CA SER A 319 -39.27 -3.66 15.98
C SER A 319 -37.87 -3.31 16.45
N ASN A 320 -37.71 -2.30 17.30
CA ASN A 320 -36.40 -1.88 17.81
C ASN A 320 -35.84 -2.79 18.92
N THR A 321 -36.39 -3.99 19.09
CA THR A 321 -35.92 -4.98 20.06
C THR A 321 -34.62 -5.66 19.60
N ASN A 322 -34.35 -5.72 18.30
CA ASN A 322 -33.03 -6.06 17.77
C ASN A 322 -32.63 -4.96 16.81
N ASN A 323 -31.47 -4.35 17.01
CA ASN A 323 -31.05 -3.16 16.30
C ASN A 323 -29.54 -3.10 16.16
N TYR A 324 -29.05 -2.19 15.32
CA TYR A 324 -27.62 -1.98 15.17
C TYR A 324 -27.26 -0.51 14.96
N GLN A 325 -26.06 -0.16 15.40
CA GLN A 325 -25.49 1.17 15.26
C GLN A 325 -24.09 1.12 14.64
N PHE A 326 -23.71 2.22 14.03
CA PHE A 326 -22.33 2.51 13.64
C PHE A 326 -21.74 3.60 14.52
N PHE A 327 -20.47 3.44 14.84
CA PHE A 327 -19.66 4.53 15.37
C PHE A 327 -18.24 4.40 14.83
N SER A 328 -17.50 5.50 14.88
CA SER A 328 -16.11 5.54 14.44
C SER A 328 -15.29 6.24 15.52
N ALA A 329 -14.11 5.69 15.81
CA ALA A 329 -13.19 6.27 16.77
C ALA A 329 -11.75 5.97 16.35
N SER A 330 -10.89 6.98 16.43
CA SER A 330 -9.44 6.79 16.25
C SER A 330 -9.05 6.11 14.93
N GLY A 331 -9.74 6.47 13.84
CA GLY A 331 -9.52 5.91 12.50
C GLY A 331 -10.08 4.50 12.29
N MET A 332 -10.90 4.00 13.22
CA MET A 332 -11.54 2.70 13.13
C MET A 332 -13.06 2.83 13.07
N ASP A 333 -13.66 2.00 12.23
CA ASP A 333 -15.11 1.87 12.09
C ASP A 333 -15.63 0.64 12.84
N PHE A 334 -16.76 0.81 13.53
CA PHE A 334 -17.41 -0.23 14.30
C PHE A 334 -18.86 -0.43 13.86
N ILE A 335 -19.31 -1.68 14.03
CA ILE A 335 -20.72 -2.07 14.01
C ILE A 335 -21.03 -2.70 15.37
N ILE A 336 -22.09 -2.24 16.02
CA ILE A 336 -22.61 -2.86 17.23
C ILE A 336 -24.03 -3.36 16.98
N ILE A 337 -24.25 -4.66 17.17
CA ILE A 337 -25.55 -5.31 16.98
C ILE A 337 -26.08 -5.70 18.36
N ASN A 338 -27.24 -5.16 18.73
CA ASN A 338 -27.91 -5.46 19.98
C ASN A 338 -29.04 -6.46 19.75
N LEU A 339 -28.94 -7.60 20.42
CA LEU A 339 -29.85 -8.72 20.29
C LEU A 339 -30.73 -8.84 21.54
N ALA A 340 -32.04 -8.92 21.34
CA ALA A 340 -32.99 -9.12 22.43
C ALA A 340 -32.69 -10.41 23.19
N TYR A 341 -33.02 -10.41 24.49
CA TYR A 341 -33.01 -11.62 25.29
C TYR A 341 -33.82 -12.74 24.61
N ASN A 342 -33.26 -13.94 24.66
CA ASN A 342 -33.93 -15.16 24.22
C ASN A 342 -33.58 -16.30 25.17
N SER A 343 -34.58 -16.98 25.69
CA SER A 343 -34.39 -18.14 26.58
C SER A 343 -34.17 -19.46 25.81
N ASN A 344 -34.39 -19.47 24.49
CA ASN A 344 -34.18 -20.63 23.64
C ASN A 344 -32.69 -20.80 23.32
N SER A 345 -32.14 -21.99 23.62
CA SER A 345 -30.75 -22.32 23.34
C SER A 345 -30.41 -22.45 21.85
N ALA A 346 -31.42 -22.54 20.98
CA ALA A 346 -31.24 -22.47 19.52
C ALA A 346 -31.29 -21.02 18.99
N GLY A 347 -31.56 -20.02 19.83
CA GLY A 347 -31.80 -18.64 19.43
C GLY A 347 -33.08 -18.47 18.58
N ASN A 348 -33.22 -17.27 17.99
CA ASN A 348 -34.18 -17.02 16.92
C ASN A 348 -33.39 -17.01 15.60
N GLN A 349 -33.46 -18.09 14.83
CA GLN A 349 -32.62 -18.27 13.64
C GLN A 349 -32.73 -17.10 12.66
N ALA A 350 -33.93 -16.55 12.44
CA ALA A 350 -34.10 -15.42 11.53
C ALA A 350 -33.37 -14.15 12.00
N VAL A 351 -33.23 -13.95 13.32
CA VAL A 351 -32.44 -12.86 13.89
C VAL A 351 -30.94 -13.14 13.75
N MET A 352 -30.51 -14.40 13.93
CA MET A 352 -29.12 -14.79 13.73
C MET A 352 -28.70 -14.63 12.26
N ASP A 353 -29.52 -15.10 11.32
CA ASP A 353 -29.29 -14.95 9.87
C ASP A 353 -29.21 -13.47 9.47
N TRP A 354 -30.04 -12.62 10.09
CA TRP A 354 -29.99 -11.18 9.88
C TRP A 354 -28.71 -10.55 10.42
N ALA A 355 -28.29 -10.89 11.64
CA ALA A 355 -27.07 -10.38 12.23
C ALA A 355 -25.83 -10.83 11.43
N ASP A 356 -25.79 -12.10 11.02
CA ASP A 356 -24.76 -12.66 10.15
C ASP A 356 -24.69 -11.91 8.81
N ALA A 357 -25.85 -11.68 8.16
CA ALA A 357 -25.91 -10.92 6.93
C ALA A 357 -25.38 -9.48 7.09
N LEU A 358 -25.63 -8.83 8.22
CA LEU A 358 -25.06 -7.50 8.52
C LEU A 358 -23.54 -7.54 8.66
N LEU A 359 -23.00 -8.52 9.38
CA LEU A 359 -21.54 -8.66 9.54
C LEU A 359 -20.85 -8.92 8.20
N LYS A 360 -21.47 -9.75 7.34
CA LYS A 360 -21.00 -10.04 5.97
C LYS A 360 -21.10 -8.84 5.03
N ALA A 361 -22.09 -7.98 5.22
CA ALA A 361 -22.26 -6.75 4.45
C ALA A 361 -21.30 -5.63 4.87
N HIS A 362 -20.71 -5.72 6.07
CA HIS A 362 -19.83 -4.71 6.66
C HIS A 362 -18.48 -5.29 7.13
N PRO A 363 -17.72 -6.01 6.28
CA PRO A 363 -16.46 -6.63 6.65
C PRO A 363 -15.38 -5.60 7.06
N GLU A 364 -15.52 -4.34 6.63
CA GLU A 364 -14.66 -3.22 6.99
C GLU A 364 -14.85 -2.73 8.43
N ARG A 365 -15.99 -3.06 9.06
CA ARG A 365 -16.36 -2.59 10.40
C ARG A 365 -16.10 -3.65 11.44
N ARG A 366 -15.44 -3.27 12.54
CA ARG A 366 -15.16 -4.12 13.70
C ARG A 366 -16.43 -4.38 14.48
N ALA A 367 -16.77 -5.63 14.70
CA ALA A 367 -18.07 -6.04 15.19
C ALA A 367 -18.09 -6.35 16.68
N ILE A 368 -19.06 -5.72 17.35
CA ILE A 368 -19.40 -5.92 18.75
C ILE A 368 -20.85 -6.44 18.81
N ILE A 369 -21.09 -7.52 19.55
CA ILE A 369 -22.45 -8.02 19.80
C ILE A 369 -22.82 -7.74 21.24
N THR A 370 -24.03 -7.23 21.47
CA THR A 370 -24.61 -7.19 22.81
C THR A 370 -25.83 -8.09 22.86
N SER A 371 -25.99 -8.79 23.97
CA SER A 371 -27.16 -9.61 24.23
C SER A 371 -27.26 -9.83 25.73
N HIS A 372 -28.48 -9.97 26.24
CA HIS A 372 -28.69 -9.97 27.68
C HIS A 372 -28.04 -11.18 28.38
N TRP A 373 -28.13 -12.40 27.84
CA TRP A 373 -27.59 -13.62 28.46
C TRP A 373 -26.61 -14.37 27.55
N LEU A 374 -25.30 -14.22 27.74
CA LEU A 374 -24.30 -14.92 26.93
C LEU A 374 -23.48 -15.96 27.71
N ILE A 375 -23.03 -15.65 28.92
CA ILE A 375 -22.15 -16.51 29.73
C ILE A 375 -22.49 -16.42 31.23
N GLY A 376 -21.91 -17.32 32.04
CA GLY A 376 -21.96 -17.26 33.51
C GLY A 376 -20.86 -16.42 34.17
N ILE A 377 -20.76 -16.49 35.49
CA ILE A 377 -19.72 -15.84 36.31
C ILE A 377 -18.39 -16.60 36.20
N GLY A 378 -17.27 -15.89 36.33
CA GLY A 378 -15.92 -16.46 36.36
C GLY A 378 -15.18 -16.42 35.02
N ASN A 379 -13.96 -16.94 35.01
CA ASN A 379 -13.06 -16.90 33.84
C ASN A 379 -13.06 -18.24 33.08
N GLN A 380 -13.23 -18.19 31.76
CA GLN A 380 -13.50 -19.34 30.88
C GLN A 380 -14.72 -20.15 31.32
N THR A 381 -15.76 -19.44 31.75
CA THR A 381 -17.03 -20.00 32.22
C THR A 381 -17.86 -20.60 31.08
N ALA A 382 -18.89 -21.37 31.44
CA ALA A 382 -19.79 -22.01 30.47
C ALA A 382 -20.65 -20.98 29.72
N TRP A 383 -21.03 -21.33 28.50
CA TRP A 383 -22.03 -20.57 27.74
C TRP A 383 -23.38 -20.56 28.45
N GLY A 384 -24.04 -19.41 28.41
CA GLY A 384 -25.49 -19.31 28.63
C GLY A 384 -26.25 -19.90 27.45
N GLY A 385 -27.54 -20.18 27.64
CA GLY A 385 -28.38 -20.81 26.63
C GLY A 385 -28.34 -20.07 25.29
N HIS A 386 -28.50 -18.75 25.31
CA HIS A 386 -28.46 -17.92 24.09
C HIS A 386 -27.03 -17.69 23.57
N GLY A 387 -26.04 -17.58 24.46
CA GLY A 387 -24.69 -17.20 24.07
C GLY A 387 -23.97 -18.19 23.16
N GLN A 388 -24.18 -19.49 23.37
CA GLN A 388 -23.62 -20.50 22.48
C GLN A 388 -24.17 -20.36 21.05
N ALA A 389 -25.48 -20.16 20.91
CA ALA A 389 -26.10 -19.97 19.60
C ALA A 389 -25.59 -18.71 18.90
N VAL A 390 -25.46 -17.59 19.61
CA VAL A 390 -24.91 -16.35 19.05
C VAL A 390 -23.48 -16.56 18.55
N TYR A 391 -22.61 -17.18 19.36
CA TYR A 391 -21.24 -17.45 18.95
C TYR A 391 -21.18 -18.41 17.75
N ASP A 392 -21.92 -19.52 17.80
CA ASP A 392 -21.88 -20.53 16.73
C ASP A 392 -22.39 -20.01 15.39
N ASN A 393 -23.37 -19.10 15.38
CA ASN A 393 -23.91 -18.50 14.16
C ASN A 393 -23.05 -17.36 13.60
N LEU A 394 -22.22 -16.70 14.42
CA LEU A 394 -21.52 -15.47 14.01
C LEU A 394 -19.99 -15.59 13.97
N LYS A 395 -19.38 -16.63 14.56
CA LYS A 395 -17.92 -16.77 14.67
C LYS A 395 -17.17 -16.88 13.33
N ASP A 396 -17.86 -17.27 12.26
CA ASP A 396 -17.27 -17.33 10.92
C ASP A 396 -16.93 -15.93 10.38
N ASN A 397 -17.62 -14.89 10.84
CA ASN A 397 -17.44 -13.50 10.40
C ASN A 397 -16.08 -12.89 10.79
N PRO A 398 -15.24 -12.50 9.81
CA PRO A 398 -14.04 -11.65 9.88
C PRO A 398 -13.79 -10.84 11.12
N ASN A 399 -14.81 -10.01 11.32
CA ASN A 399 -14.82 -8.76 12.01
C ASN A 399 -15.39 -8.87 13.43
N LEU A 400 -15.98 -10.00 13.81
CA LEU A 400 -16.44 -10.23 15.18
C LEU A 400 -15.25 -10.44 16.13
N PHE A 401 -15.19 -9.62 17.19
CA PHE A 401 -14.12 -9.75 18.20
C PHE A 401 -14.61 -9.60 19.65
N LEU A 402 -15.78 -8.99 19.88
CA LEU A 402 -16.28 -8.71 21.22
C LEU A 402 -17.78 -9.00 21.35
N MET A 403 -18.15 -9.66 22.44
CA MET A 403 -19.53 -9.93 22.84
C MET A 403 -19.74 -9.49 24.30
N LEU A 404 -20.81 -8.76 24.59
CA LEU A 404 -21.06 -8.14 25.90
C LEU A 404 -22.45 -8.54 26.43
N CYS A 405 -22.54 -8.87 27.72
CA CYS A 405 -23.81 -9.26 28.35
C CYS A 405 -23.98 -8.86 29.83
N GLY A 406 -25.22 -9.03 30.30
CA GLY A 406 -25.69 -8.90 31.70
C GLY A 406 -26.35 -10.20 32.17
N HIS A 407 -27.55 -10.11 32.76
CA HIS A 407 -28.44 -11.20 33.21
C HIS A 407 -27.96 -12.02 34.42
N ILE A 408 -26.68 -12.42 34.44
CA ILE A 408 -26.12 -13.24 35.53
C ILE A 408 -25.36 -12.32 36.48
N HIS A 409 -25.88 -12.18 37.71
CA HIS A 409 -25.42 -11.17 38.68
C HIS A 409 -23.99 -11.36 39.19
N GLY A 410 -23.00 -10.94 38.41
CA GLY A 410 -21.60 -10.86 38.76
C GLY A 410 -20.74 -10.51 37.55
N GLU A 411 -19.48 -10.93 37.60
CA GLU A 411 -18.51 -10.68 36.55
C GLU A 411 -18.05 -12.01 35.94
N GLY A 412 -17.93 -12.04 34.62
CA GLY A 412 -17.49 -13.23 33.90
C GLY A 412 -16.78 -12.87 32.60
N ARG A 413 -15.90 -13.76 32.16
CA ARG A 413 -15.22 -13.62 30.87
C ARG A 413 -14.93 -14.96 30.25
N ARG A 414 -14.92 -14.96 28.93
CA ARG A 414 -14.58 -16.11 28.09
C ARG A 414 -13.84 -15.61 26.85
N GLN A 415 -12.99 -16.47 26.29
CA GLN A 415 -12.35 -16.21 25.00
C GLN A 415 -12.40 -17.49 24.18
N ASP A 416 -12.74 -17.36 22.91
CA ASP A 416 -12.81 -18.50 22.00
C ASP A 416 -12.09 -18.12 20.69
N THR A 417 -11.24 -19.02 20.18
CA THR A 417 -10.46 -18.80 18.96
C THR A 417 -11.03 -19.63 17.82
N PHE A 418 -11.28 -18.99 16.68
CA PHE A 418 -11.72 -19.60 15.44
C PHE A 418 -10.89 -19.05 14.28
N GLU A 419 -10.28 -19.92 13.47
CA GLU A 419 -9.42 -19.53 12.34
C GLU A 419 -8.32 -18.51 12.71
N GLY A 420 -7.71 -18.66 13.88
CA GLY A 420 -6.65 -17.77 14.38
C GLY A 420 -7.13 -16.40 14.89
N ARG A 421 -8.44 -16.15 14.89
CA ARG A 421 -9.08 -14.93 15.42
C ARG A 421 -9.73 -15.24 16.76
N THR A 422 -9.66 -14.32 17.71
CA THR A 422 -10.22 -14.50 19.06
C THR A 422 -11.43 -13.60 19.26
N VAL A 423 -12.53 -14.19 19.75
CA VAL A 423 -13.71 -13.46 20.22
C VAL A 423 -13.70 -13.46 21.74
N HIS A 424 -13.79 -12.27 22.34
CA HIS A 424 -13.92 -12.09 23.79
C HIS A 424 -15.38 -11.94 24.16
N THR A 425 -15.89 -12.75 25.09
CA THR A 425 -17.24 -12.59 25.65
C THR A 425 -17.15 -12.18 27.11
N ILE A 426 -17.83 -11.10 27.50
CA ILE A 426 -17.68 -10.48 28.82
C ILE A 426 -19.05 -10.18 29.45
N LEU A 427 -19.21 -10.64 30.69
CA LEU A 427 -20.35 -10.42 31.57
C LEU A 427 -20.04 -9.32 32.59
N GLN A 428 -21.01 -8.41 32.78
CA GLN A 428 -20.91 -7.27 33.69
C GLN A 428 -22.28 -6.91 34.30
N ASP A 429 -22.69 -7.67 35.33
CA ASP A 429 -23.93 -7.41 36.05
C ASP A 429 -23.64 -7.21 37.55
N TYR A 430 -23.98 -6.03 38.06
CA TYR A 430 -23.64 -5.62 39.42
C TYR A 430 -24.82 -5.65 40.39
N GLN A 431 -25.98 -6.19 39.99
CA GLN A 431 -27.21 -6.18 40.80
C GLN A 431 -27.04 -6.80 42.20
N SER A 432 -26.07 -7.70 42.36
CA SER A 432 -25.74 -8.35 43.63
C SER A 432 -24.86 -7.51 44.58
N ARG A 433 -24.23 -6.42 44.12
CA ARG A 433 -23.37 -5.55 44.95
C ARG A 433 -24.19 -4.85 46.07
N SER A 434 -23.54 -4.61 47.23
CA SER A 434 -24.08 -4.06 48.50
C SER A 434 -24.66 -5.01 49.58
N GLY A 435 -24.59 -6.34 49.44
CA GLY A 435 -24.77 -7.25 50.60
C GLY A 435 -26.04 -7.06 51.45
N TYR A 436 -27.22 -6.83 50.84
CA TYR A 436 -28.50 -6.81 51.55
C TYR A 436 -28.78 -8.19 52.20
N PRO A 437 -29.37 -8.27 53.41
CA PRO A 437 -29.70 -9.57 54.00
C PRO A 437 -30.74 -10.28 53.14
N GLY A 438 -30.33 -11.35 52.45
CA GLY A 438 -31.19 -12.13 51.53
C GLY A 438 -30.71 -12.22 50.08
N GLY A 439 -29.64 -11.53 49.68
CA GLY A 439 -29.12 -11.52 48.30
C GLY A 439 -29.93 -10.59 47.38
N LEU A 440 -29.24 -9.92 46.45
CA LEU A 440 -29.71 -8.80 45.60
C LEU A 440 -29.61 -7.43 46.31
N GLY A 441 -28.38 -6.92 46.39
CA GLY A 441 -27.99 -5.70 47.10
C GLY A 441 -28.27 -4.38 46.36
N GLY A 442 -28.78 -4.41 45.13
CA GLY A 442 -29.30 -3.21 44.47
C GLY A 442 -28.29 -2.39 43.71
N GLY A 443 -27.27 -3.03 43.12
CA GLY A 443 -26.49 -2.50 42.00
C GLY A 443 -25.43 -1.44 42.33
N ASP A 444 -25.69 -0.55 43.29
CA ASP A 444 -24.72 0.41 43.82
C ASP A 444 -24.11 1.42 42.83
N SER A 445 -24.74 1.67 41.68
CA SER A 445 -24.25 2.52 40.57
C SER A 445 -22.93 2.09 39.93
N TRP A 446 -22.58 0.80 40.06
CA TRP A 446 -21.43 0.21 39.38
C TRP A 446 -21.68 0.12 37.87
N LEU A 447 -20.65 0.35 37.08
CA LEU A 447 -20.63 0.12 35.63
C LEU A 447 -19.25 -0.35 35.21
N ARG A 448 -19.10 -0.75 33.95
CA ARG A 448 -17.80 -1.04 33.35
C ARG A 448 -17.57 -0.18 32.12
N TYR A 449 -16.32 0.10 31.82
CA TYR A 449 -15.93 0.68 30.55
C TYR A 449 -14.64 0.06 30.03
N TYR A 450 -14.47 0.15 28.71
CA TYR A 450 -13.37 -0.44 27.96
C TYR A 450 -12.60 0.66 27.26
N VAL A 451 -11.34 0.85 27.65
CA VAL A 451 -10.43 1.77 26.98
C VAL A 451 -9.70 1.01 25.88
N PHE A 452 -9.99 1.38 24.64
CA PHE A 452 -9.30 0.89 23.46
C PHE A 452 -8.06 1.76 23.24
N SER A 453 -6.89 1.14 23.25
CA SER A 453 -5.60 1.82 23.06
C SER A 453 -4.97 1.39 21.72
N PRO A 454 -5.22 2.13 20.62
CA PRO A 454 -4.67 1.80 19.31
C PRO A 454 -3.14 1.76 19.32
N ALA A 455 -2.47 2.60 20.12
CA ALA A 455 -1.02 2.63 20.20
C ALA A 455 -0.40 1.30 20.66
N THR A 456 -1.09 0.55 21.53
CA THR A 456 -0.57 -0.71 22.10
C THR A 456 -1.32 -1.96 21.64
N ASN A 457 -2.35 -1.83 20.79
CA ASN A 457 -3.24 -2.93 20.41
C ASN A 457 -3.88 -3.64 21.62
N THR A 458 -4.31 -2.87 22.62
CA THR A 458 -4.86 -3.43 23.87
C THR A 458 -6.20 -2.80 24.22
N VAL A 459 -7.14 -3.60 24.71
CA VAL A 459 -8.40 -3.14 25.30
C VAL A 459 -8.33 -3.36 26.81
N ASN A 460 -8.56 -2.31 27.60
CA ASN A 460 -8.49 -2.32 29.06
C ASN A 460 -9.89 -2.16 29.67
N ALA A 461 -10.38 -3.18 30.36
CA ALA A 461 -11.65 -3.16 31.08
C ALA A 461 -11.47 -2.60 32.50
N LYS A 462 -12.39 -1.73 32.93
CA LYS A 462 -12.40 -1.14 34.28
C LYS A 462 -13.81 -1.07 34.87
N THR A 463 -14.02 -1.72 36.01
CA THR A 463 -15.24 -1.60 36.82
C THR A 463 -15.16 -0.38 37.75
N TYR A 464 -16.18 0.49 37.71
CA TYR A 464 -16.19 1.79 38.38
C TYR A 464 -17.54 2.11 39.00
N ARG A 465 -17.53 2.63 40.24
CA ARG A 465 -18.72 3.08 40.96
C ARG A 465 -18.92 4.57 40.81
N THR A 466 -19.95 4.96 40.08
CA THR A 466 -20.18 6.37 39.73
C THR A 466 -20.56 7.24 40.93
N ALA A 467 -21.30 6.70 41.91
CA ALA A 467 -21.72 7.48 43.07
C ALA A 467 -20.59 7.86 44.05
N THR A 468 -19.50 7.09 44.09
CA THR A 468 -18.39 7.33 45.04
C THR A 468 -17.05 7.59 44.37
N GLY A 469 -16.97 7.41 43.05
CA GLY A 469 -15.78 7.63 42.26
C GLY A 469 -14.65 6.62 42.49
N VAL A 470 -14.99 5.38 42.88
CA VAL A 470 -14.01 4.33 43.21
C VAL A 470 -13.99 3.23 42.16
N PHE A 471 -12.81 2.67 41.93
CA PHE A 471 -12.63 1.49 41.10
C PHE A 471 -12.73 0.21 41.94
N GLU A 472 -13.28 -0.84 41.35
CA GLU A 472 -13.07 -2.22 41.81
C GLU A 472 -11.80 -2.74 41.12
N THR A 473 -10.83 -3.26 41.87
CA THR A 473 -9.44 -3.44 41.39
C THR A 473 -8.97 -4.90 41.37
N ASP A 474 -9.86 -5.87 41.57
CA ASP A 474 -9.50 -7.27 41.43
C ASP A 474 -9.35 -7.70 39.95
N ALA A 475 -8.90 -8.93 39.73
CA ALA A 475 -8.60 -9.46 38.40
C ALA A 475 -9.84 -9.71 37.51
N ASP A 476 -11.03 -9.72 38.11
CA ASP A 476 -12.30 -9.87 37.40
C ASP A 476 -12.89 -8.50 37.02
N SER A 477 -12.56 -7.46 37.80
CA SER A 477 -12.96 -6.07 37.63
C SER A 477 -12.00 -5.19 36.81
N GLN A 478 -10.71 -5.53 36.76
CA GLN A 478 -9.71 -4.85 35.94
C GLN A 478 -8.81 -5.85 35.23
N PHE A 479 -8.87 -5.81 33.89
CA PHE A 479 -8.08 -6.70 33.04
C PHE A 479 -7.91 -6.11 31.65
N SER A 480 -6.99 -6.70 30.90
CA SER A 480 -6.68 -6.28 29.54
C SER A 480 -6.70 -7.48 28.60
N PHE A 481 -7.02 -7.25 27.34
CA PHE A 481 -6.89 -8.24 26.28
C PHE A 481 -6.38 -7.60 24.99
N ASP A 482 -5.66 -8.38 24.19
CA ASP A 482 -5.05 -7.92 22.95
C ASP A 482 -6.10 -7.84 21.85
N TYR A 483 -6.04 -6.75 21.07
CA TYR A 483 -6.86 -6.57 19.89
C TYR A 483 -6.13 -5.73 18.85
N ASN A 484 -5.99 -6.26 17.63
CA ASN A 484 -5.28 -5.57 16.56
C ASN A 484 -6.10 -4.39 16.01
N MET A 485 -5.80 -3.20 16.51
CA MET A 485 -6.39 -1.92 16.12
C MET A 485 -5.60 -1.21 15.02
N GLN A 486 -4.53 -1.83 14.55
CA GLN A 486 -3.46 -1.18 13.82
C GLN A 486 -2.96 -2.03 12.63
N ALA A 487 -3.79 -2.96 12.14
CA ALA A 487 -3.41 -3.85 11.07
C ALA A 487 -2.87 -3.04 9.88
N SER A 488 -1.58 -3.19 9.59
CA SER A 488 -0.96 -2.63 8.40
C SER A 488 -1.21 -3.56 7.23
N ALA A 489 -1.24 -3.00 6.01
CA ALA A 489 -1.22 -3.82 4.82
C ALA A 489 0.01 -4.77 4.85
N PRO A 490 -0.13 -6.01 4.35
CA PRO A 490 1.03 -6.90 4.23
C PRO A 490 2.08 -6.26 3.31
N TRP A 491 3.35 -6.57 3.56
CA TRP A 491 4.44 -6.17 2.66
C TRP A 491 4.25 -6.82 1.29
N THR A 492 4.26 -6.00 0.24
CA THR A 492 4.13 -6.48 -1.14
C THR A 492 5.49 -6.39 -1.83
N PRO A 493 5.99 -7.45 -2.48
CA PRO A 493 7.17 -7.36 -3.32
C PRO A 493 6.92 -6.40 -4.49
N LEU A 494 7.76 -5.38 -4.62
CA LEU A 494 7.71 -4.40 -5.71
C LEU A 494 8.53 -4.87 -6.92
N GLY A 495 9.57 -5.65 -6.67
CA GLY A 495 10.39 -6.30 -7.69
C GLY A 495 11.78 -6.65 -7.19
N THR A 496 12.54 -7.32 -8.04
CA THR A 496 13.88 -7.84 -7.74
C THR A 496 14.88 -7.40 -8.80
N VAL A 497 16.07 -7.01 -8.37
CA VAL A 497 17.19 -6.53 -9.20
C VAL A 497 18.38 -7.47 -8.99
N SER A 498 18.93 -8.00 -10.08
CA SER A 498 20.24 -8.67 -10.06
C SER A 498 21.33 -7.64 -10.23
N VAL A 499 22.27 -7.61 -9.30
CA VAL A 499 23.34 -6.61 -9.19
C VAL A 499 24.66 -7.31 -9.48
N PRO A 500 25.37 -6.94 -10.56
CA PRO A 500 26.69 -7.51 -10.84
C PRO A 500 27.71 -7.12 -9.76
N ALA A 501 28.73 -7.95 -9.58
CA ALA A 501 29.93 -7.65 -8.79
C ALA A 501 30.47 -6.24 -9.11
N GLY A 502 30.91 -5.51 -8.08
CA GLY A 502 31.44 -4.16 -8.14
C GLY A 502 30.39 -3.04 -8.20
N THR A 503 29.09 -3.37 -8.19
CA THR A 503 28.02 -2.38 -8.28
C THR A 503 27.49 -1.99 -6.89
N ALA A 504 27.66 -0.72 -6.51
CA ALA A 504 27.33 -0.23 -5.16
C ALA A 504 25.86 0.18 -4.93
N THR A 505 24.99 0.08 -5.94
CA THR A 505 23.58 0.54 -5.82
C THR A 505 22.61 -0.34 -6.58
N ALA A 506 21.38 -0.45 -6.08
CA ALA A 506 20.25 -1.04 -6.79
C ALA A 506 19.02 -0.11 -6.69
N GLU A 507 18.18 -0.10 -7.72
CA GLU A 507 16.98 0.74 -7.77
C GLU A 507 15.80 0.09 -8.51
N ILE A 508 14.58 0.53 -8.17
CA ILE A 508 13.35 0.17 -8.86
C ILE A 508 12.38 1.36 -8.93
N GLN A 509 11.48 1.35 -9.92
CA GLN A 509 10.34 2.28 -9.99
C GLN A 509 9.12 1.67 -9.30
N TRP A 510 8.66 2.30 -8.21
CA TRP A 510 7.39 1.99 -7.58
C TRP A 510 6.29 2.83 -8.21
N THR A 511 5.33 2.17 -8.87
CA THR A 511 4.20 2.81 -9.56
C THR A 511 2.89 2.68 -8.78
N GLY A 512 1.87 3.47 -9.13
CA GLY A 512 0.55 3.42 -8.51
C GLY A 512 0.43 4.19 -7.20
N LEU A 513 1.32 5.16 -6.99
CA LEU A 513 1.30 6.02 -5.81
C LEU A 513 0.21 7.07 -5.92
N THR A 514 -0.52 7.28 -4.83
CA THR A 514 -1.58 8.28 -4.72
C THR A 514 -1.02 9.54 -4.09
N ASP A 515 -1.40 10.71 -4.62
CA ASP A 515 -0.99 12.00 -4.08
C ASP A 515 -1.39 12.14 -2.59
N ASN A 516 -0.55 12.82 -1.82
CA ASN A 516 -0.69 13.07 -0.39
C ASN A 516 -0.92 11.80 0.45
N THR A 517 -0.34 10.67 0.03
CA THR A 517 -0.45 9.38 0.71
C THR A 517 0.92 8.92 1.20
N GLU A 518 0.99 8.45 2.45
CA GLU A 518 2.24 7.91 3.02
C GLU A 518 2.42 6.42 2.71
N TYR A 519 3.64 6.05 2.40
CA TYR A 519 4.06 4.68 2.08
C TYR A 519 5.26 4.28 2.94
N GLU A 520 5.38 2.98 3.21
CA GLU A 520 6.57 2.37 3.82
C GLU A 520 7.23 1.42 2.83
N TRP A 521 8.55 1.31 2.92
CA TRP A 521 9.34 0.41 2.10
C TRP A 521 10.59 -0.09 2.84
N TYR A 522 11.10 -1.24 2.40
CA TYR A 522 12.42 -1.73 2.73
C TYR A 522 12.94 -2.57 1.56
N ALA A 523 14.22 -2.90 1.58
CA ALA A 523 14.80 -3.82 0.62
C ALA A 523 15.55 -4.94 1.33
N SER A 524 15.69 -6.07 0.66
CA SER A 524 16.47 -7.21 1.14
C SER A 524 17.50 -7.59 0.09
N VAL A 525 18.75 -7.77 0.51
CA VAL A 525 19.88 -8.20 -0.33
C VAL A 525 20.28 -9.63 0.00
N SER A 526 20.66 -10.40 -1.01
CA SER A 526 21.21 -11.76 -0.87
C SER A 526 22.31 -11.99 -1.90
N ASP A 527 23.37 -12.65 -1.48
CA ASP A 527 24.49 -13.19 -2.26
C ASP A 527 24.29 -14.67 -2.65
N GLY A 528 23.08 -15.20 -2.43
CA GLY A 528 22.78 -16.64 -2.56
C GLY A 528 22.60 -17.36 -1.22
N LEU A 529 22.92 -16.70 -0.09
CA LEU A 529 22.64 -17.16 1.27
C LEU A 529 21.43 -16.44 1.88
N THR A 530 21.34 -16.48 3.22
CA THR A 530 20.24 -15.88 3.99
C THR A 530 20.17 -14.38 3.71
N PRO A 531 19.04 -13.86 3.20
CA PRO A 531 18.94 -12.45 2.85
C PRO A 531 19.05 -11.52 4.07
N VAL A 532 19.73 -10.39 3.90
CA VAL A 532 19.81 -9.29 4.88
C VAL A 532 18.79 -8.22 4.51
N GLY A 533 18.02 -7.73 5.49
CA GLY A 533 17.04 -6.66 5.31
C GLY A 533 17.58 -5.29 5.69
N SER A 534 17.19 -4.25 4.95
CA SER A 534 17.41 -2.87 5.34
C SER A 534 16.48 -2.46 6.50
N SER A 535 16.74 -1.31 7.12
CA SER A 535 15.72 -0.67 7.95
C SER A 535 14.51 -0.30 7.10
N VAL A 536 13.32 -0.32 7.73
CA VAL A 536 12.10 0.22 7.13
C VAL A 536 12.21 1.74 7.06
N ARG A 537 11.81 2.32 5.92
CA ARG A 537 11.66 3.77 5.72
C ARG A 537 10.23 4.10 5.31
N SER A 538 9.84 5.35 5.50
CA SER A 538 8.59 5.91 5.00
C SER A 538 8.80 7.15 4.14
N PHE A 539 7.83 7.47 3.28
CA PHE A 539 7.77 8.74 2.55
C PHE A 539 6.32 9.12 2.22
N THR A 540 6.06 10.40 1.99
CA THR A 540 4.80 10.90 1.44
C THR A 540 4.90 11.06 -0.07
N ALA A 541 4.01 10.41 -0.81
CA ALA A 541 3.90 10.63 -2.25
C ALA A 541 3.25 12.00 -2.49
N VAL A 542 3.87 12.85 -3.30
CA VAL A 542 3.40 14.20 -3.61
C VAL A 542 3.38 14.43 -5.12
N THR A 543 2.41 15.20 -5.61
CA THR A 543 2.32 15.59 -7.02
C THR A 543 3.65 16.21 -7.46
N ALA A 544 4.27 15.64 -8.49
CA ALA A 544 5.53 16.13 -9.01
C ALA A 544 5.35 17.56 -9.56
N VAL A 545 6.09 18.52 -9.00
CA VAL A 545 6.17 19.87 -9.54
C VAL A 545 7.26 19.87 -10.62
N PRO A 546 6.98 20.30 -11.86
CA PRO A 546 7.98 20.35 -12.91
C PRO A 546 9.14 21.28 -12.52
N GLU A 547 10.39 20.82 -12.65
CA GLU A 547 11.57 21.65 -12.40
C GLU A 547 11.72 22.81 -13.40
N THR A 548 11.10 22.68 -14.59
CA THR A 548 11.13 23.71 -15.62
C THR A 548 10.09 24.79 -15.34
N THR A 549 10.50 26.05 -15.36
CA THR A 549 9.60 27.22 -15.26
C THR A 549 9.61 27.99 -16.57
N VAL A 550 8.44 28.44 -17.05
CA VAL A 550 8.31 29.22 -18.30
C VAL A 550 7.74 30.61 -18.03
N THR A 551 8.29 31.62 -18.67
CA THR A 551 7.81 33.02 -18.63
C THR A 551 7.55 33.53 -20.04
N ILE A 552 6.71 34.55 -20.17
CA ILE A 552 6.43 35.22 -21.44
C ILE A 552 6.62 36.73 -21.31
N THR A 553 7.28 37.35 -22.29
CA THR A 553 7.46 38.80 -22.37
C THR A 553 7.11 39.29 -23.76
N ALA A 554 6.41 40.41 -23.88
CA ALA A 554 6.22 41.10 -25.15
C ALA A 554 7.52 41.86 -25.46
N THR A 555 8.27 41.38 -26.44
CA THR A 555 9.54 41.99 -26.88
C THR A 555 9.33 43.04 -27.96
N ASP A 556 8.22 42.96 -28.68
CA ASP A 556 7.67 44.07 -29.46
C ASP A 556 6.24 44.32 -28.98
N THR A 557 6.00 45.53 -28.46
CA THR A 557 4.81 45.84 -27.66
C THR A 557 3.77 46.64 -28.41
N ALA A 558 4.05 47.10 -29.63
CA ALA A 558 3.11 47.92 -30.39
C ALA A 558 3.35 47.78 -31.89
N ALA A 559 2.29 47.59 -32.66
CA ALA A 559 2.31 47.63 -34.11
C ALA A 559 1.02 48.24 -34.63
N GLY A 560 1.03 48.71 -35.88
CA GLY A 560 -0.14 49.29 -36.52
C GLY A 560 -0.68 48.41 -37.63
N GLU A 561 -1.98 48.50 -37.88
CA GLU A 561 -2.61 47.96 -39.09
C GLU A 561 -2.10 48.65 -40.36
N PHE A 562 -1.49 49.82 -40.22
CA PHE A 562 -0.90 50.59 -41.29
C PHE A 562 0.37 51.27 -40.84
N GLY A 563 1.39 51.28 -41.71
CA GLY A 563 2.67 51.92 -41.43
C GLY A 563 3.85 50.97 -41.70
N ALA A 564 5.05 51.42 -41.34
CA ALA A 564 6.27 50.63 -41.50
C ALA A 564 6.37 49.48 -40.48
N ASP A 565 5.60 49.55 -39.40
CA ASP A 565 5.64 48.59 -38.31
C ASP A 565 4.29 47.86 -38.17
N GLN A 566 4.29 46.59 -38.58
CA GLN A 566 3.14 45.69 -38.54
C GLN A 566 3.51 44.36 -37.85
N ALA A 567 4.57 44.36 -37.05
CA ALA A 567 5.10 43.15 -36.42
C ALA A 567 4.95 43.23 -34.89
N LEU A 568 4.44 42.17 -34.28
CA LEU A 568 4.50 41.97 -32.84
C LEU A 568 5.41 40.79 -32.55
N ALA A 569 6.01 40.76 -31.37
CA ALA A 569 6.92 39.69 -30.99
C ALA A 569 6.80 39.39 -29.49
N PHE A 570 6.58 38.13 -29.17
CA PHE A 570 6.57 37.62 -27.80
C PHE A 570 7.72 36.64 -27.61
N THR A 571 8.53 36.83 -26.58
CA THR A 571 9.58 35.89 -26.21
C THR A 571 9.09 35.00 -25.07
N ILE A 572 9.12 33.70 -25.31
CA ILE A 572 8.80 32.68 -24.33
C ILE A 572 10.14 32.08 -23.88
N ALA A 573 10.43 32.17 -22.59
CA ALA A 573 11.70 31.73 -22.02
C ALA A 573 11.48 30.67 -20.95
N ARG A 574 12.40 29.70 -20.85
CA ARG A 574 12.40 28.68 -19.80
C ARG A 574 13.64 28.78 -18.91
N THR A 575 13.48 28.41 -17.64
CA THR A 575 14.57 28.06 -16.73
C THR A 575 14.41 26.60 -16.33
N GLY A 576 15.49 25.83 -16.27
CA GLY A 576 15.47 24.38 -16.03
C GLY A 576 16.21 23.63 -17.13
N SER A 577 15.90 22.34 -17.31
CA SER A 577 16.55 21.51 -18.33
C SER A 577 16.25 22.01 -19.75
N THR A 578 17.29 22.10 -20.59
CA THR A 578 17.15 22.45 -22.00
C THR A 578 17.28 21.26 -22.95
N THR A 579 17.53 20.05 -22.45
CA THR A 579 17.94 18.91 -23.29
C THR A 579 16.88 18.46 -24.30
N ALA A 580 15.59 18.60 -23.97
CA ALA A 580 14.47 18.32 -24.86
C ALA A 580 13.80 19.60 -25.36
N ALA A 581 13.12 19.53 -26.50
CA ALA A 581 12.24 20.59 -26.96
C ALA A 581 11.00 20.68 -26.04
N LEU A 582 10.49 21.89 -25.81
CA LEU A 582 9.36 22.15 -24.92
C LEU A 582 8.22 22.83 -25.69
N SER A 583 7.05 22.19 -25.76
CA SER A 583 5.84 22.81 -26.32
C SER A 583 5.12 23.63 -25.26
N VAL A 584 4.86 24.89 -25.54
CA VAL A 584 4.25 25.85 -24.62
C VAL A 584 2.89 26.30 -25.19
N PRO A 585 1.77 25.82 -24.62
CA PRO A 585 0.45 26.30 -24.98
C PRO A 585 0.28 27.80 -24.69
N LEU A 586 -0.45 28.51 -25.54
CA LEU A 586 -0.71 29.95 -25.42
C LEU A 586 -2.19 30.24 -25.61
N VAL A 587 -2.73 31.12 -24.76
CA VAL A 587 -4.12 31.59 -24.82
C VAL A 587 -4.12 33.09 -25.06
N ALA A 588 -4.75 33.53 -26.16
CA ALA A 588 -4.94 34.95 -26.46
C ALA A 588 -6.20 35.50 -25.78
N SER A 589 -6.12 36.76 -25.37
CA SER A 589 -7.19 37.56 -24.78
C SER A 589 -6.92 39.05 -25.03
N GLY A 590 -7.82 39.93 -24.61
CA GLY A 590 -7.72 41.37 -24.83
C GLY A 590 -8.89 41.89 -25.65
N THR A 591 -8.72 43.02 -26.33
CA THR A 591 -9.75 43.57 -27.23
C THR A 591 -9.53 43.19 -28.69
N ALA A 592 -8.29 42.84 -29.07
CA ALA A 592 -7.99 42.36 -30.42
C ALA A 592 -8.66 41.00 -30.69
N SER A 593 -9.33 40.91 -31.82
CA SER A 593 -9.89 39.75 -32.49
C SER A 593 -8.82 38.93 -33.24
N PRO A 594 -9.05 37.63 -33.50
CA PRO A 594 -8.20 36.84 -34.39
C PRO A 594 -8.15 37.32 -35.87
N ALA A 595 -8.96 38.32 -36.24
CA ALA A 595 -8.90 38.96 -37.56
C ALA A 595 -7.75 39.96 -37.69
N ASP A 596 -7.25 40.51 -36.57
CA ASP A 596 -6.36 41.67 -36.54
C ASP A 596 -4.89 41.25 -36.54
N TYR A 597 -4.61 39.95 -36.40
CA TYR A 597 -3.27 39.40 -36.44
C TYR A 597 -3.22 37.97 -36.98
N THR A 598 -2.07 37.58 -37.50
CA THR A 598 -1.75 36.20 -37.90
C THR A 598 -0.46 35.70 -37.27
N GLY A 599 -0.26 34.39 -37.26
CA GLY A 599 0.92 33.73 -36.71
C GLY A 599 0.72 33.02 -35.37
N LEU A 600 -0.43 33.17 -34.71
CA LEU A 600 -0.72 32.49 -33.45
C LEU A 600 -1.28 31.07 -33.70
N GLY A 601 -0.48 30.05 -33.42
CA GLY A 601 -0.83 28.63 -33.63
C GLY A 601 -1.37 27.89 -32.39
N GLY A 602 -1.75 28.60 -31.32
CA GLY A 602 -2.21 28.01 -30.04
C GLY A 602 -1.11 27.42 -29.14
N SER A 603 0.09 27.18 -29.67
CA SER A 603 1.29 26.85 -28.90
C SER A 603 2.56 27.29 -29.63
N VAL A 604 3.66 27.43 -28.90
CA VAL A 604 5.01 27.68 -29.45
C VAL A 604 6.00 26.67 -28.88
N THR A 605 6.97 26.22 -29.67
CA THR A 605 7.98 25.26 -29.21
C THR A 605 9.32 25.96 -28.95
N ILE A 606 9.84 25.85 -27.73
CA ILE A 606 11.26 26.13 -27.44
C ILE A 606 12.07 24.91 -27.89
N PRO A 607 12.97 25.01 -28.88
CA PRO A 607 13.72 23.86 -29.38
C PRO A 607 14.63 23.22 -28.32
N ALA A 608 15.04 21.97 -28.56
CA ALA A 608 16.07 21.33 -27.74
C ALA A 608 17.36 22.16 -27.73
N ASN A 609 17.99 22.24 -26.57
CA ASN A 609 19.18 23.03 -26.24
C ASN A 609 18.99 24.56 -26.25
N GLU A 610 17.78 25.07 -26.51
CA GLU A 610 17.46 26.50 -26.42
C GLU A 610 16.80 26.87 -25.09
N SER A 611 17.04 28.08 -24.60
CA SER A 611 16.40 28.60 -23.38
C SER A 611 15.21 29.53 -23.67
N SER A 612 15.00 29.92 -24.93
CA SER A 612 13.88 30.76 -25.33
C SER A 612 13.51 30.59 -26.80
N VAL A 613 12.33 31.06 -27.16
CA VAL A 613 11.86 31.19 -28.55
C VAL A 613 11.09 32.50 -28.71
N VAL A 614 11.27 33.14 -29.85
CA VAL A 614 10.47 34.32 -30.24
C VAL A 614 9.30 33.84 -31.09
N LEU A 615 8.08 34.17 -30.67
CA LEU A 615 6.85 34.04 -31.44
C LEU A 615 6.59 35.37 -32.18
N PRO A 616 6.88 35.45 -33.49
CA PRO A 616 6.48 36.60 -34.30
C PRO A 616 4.99 36.51 -34.62
N LEU A 617 4.29 37.62 -34.49
CA LEU A 617 2.94 37.82 -35.01
C LEU A 617 2.96 38.97 -36.02
N THR A 618 2.07 38.92 -36.99
CA THR A 618 1.91 39.98 -37.99
C THR A 618 0.53 40.59 -37.83
N VAL A 619 0.48 41.90 -37.62
CA VAL A 619 -0.78 42.66 -37.59
C VAL A 619 -1.35 42.69 -38.99
N LEU A 620 -2.64 42.34 -39.09
CA LEU A 620 -3.40 42.37 -40.32
C LEU A 620 -4.06 43.73 -40.47
N SER A 621 -4.35 44.11 -41.71
CA SER A 621 -4.91 45.42 -42.02
C SER A 621 -6.32 45.23 -42.55
N ASP A 622 -7.30 45.92 -41.97
CA ASP A 622 -8.68 45.88 -42.42
C ASP A 622 -9.32 47.28 -42.48
N THR A 623 -10.64 47.34 -42.63
CA THR A 623 -11.38 48.58 -42.88
C THR A 623 -12.27 48.99 -41.70
N GLU A 624 -12.19 48.24 -40.62
CA GLU A 624 -13.04 48.36 -39.46
C GLU A 624 -12.45 49.42 -38.53
N ALA A 625 -13.28 50.28 -37.95
CA ALA A 625 -12.80 51.34 -37.06
C ALA A 625 -13.02 50.88 -35.61
N GLU A 626 -12.01 50.27 -35.02
CA GLU A 626 -12.10 49.53 -33.74
C GLU A 626 -11.31 50.20 -32.61
N GLY A 627 -10.42 51.15 -32.97
CA GLY A 627 -9.61 51.91 -32.01
C GLY A 627 -8.31 51.20 -31.64
N GLU A 628 -7.61 51.67 -30.60
CA GLU A 628 -6.42 50.95 -30.11
C GLU A 628 -6.84 49.68 -29.39
N GLU A 629 -6.31 48.55 -29.82
CA GLU A 629 -6.63 47.24 -29.30
C GLU A 629 -5.47 46.65 -28.51
N THR A 630 -5.79 45.76 -27.56
CA THR A 630 -4.78 45.03 -26.80
C THR A 630 -4.83 43.55 -27.14
N LEU A 631 -3.68 42.96 -27.44
CA LEU A 631 -3.46 41.52 -27.52
C LEU A 631 -2.64 41.06 -26.31
N THR A 632 -3.25 40.26 -25.44
CA THR A 632 -2.61 39.64 -24.28
C THR A 632 -2.45 38.13 -24.50
N LEU A 633 -1.22 37.64 -24.51
CA LEU A 633 -0.90 36.20 -24.53
C LEU A 633 -0.61 35.70 -23.12
N THR A 634 -1.30 34.65 -22.70
CA THR A 634 -1.12 33.97 -21.41
C THR A 634 -0.59 32.54 -21.64
N LEU A 635 0.37 32.11 -20.83
CA LEU A 635 0.86 30.73 -20.82
C LEU A 635 -0.27 29.76 -20.40
N GLY A 636 -0.52 28.73 -21.20
CA GLY A 636 -1.47 27.66 -20.86
C GLY A 636 -0.90 26.66 -19.86
N SER A 637 -1.78 25.87 -19.23
CA SER A 637 -1.40 24.81 -18.28
C SER A 637 -0.67 23.66 -18.98
N SER A 638 0.39 23.13 -18.35
CA SER A 638 1.15 21.96 -18.80
C SER A 638 1.66 21.14 -17.62
N THR A 639 1.89 19.84 -17.82
CA THR A 639 2.62 18.97 -16.88
C THR A 639 4.14 19.05 -17.05
N ASP A 640 4.61 19.68 -18.14
CA ASP A 640 6.04 19.71 -18.48
C ASP A 640 6.76 20.94 -17.90
N PHE A 641 6.01 21.96 -17.47
CA PHE A 641 6.55 23.18 -16.88
C PHE A 641 5.56 23.85 -15.93
N THR A 642 6.09 24.67 -15.02
CA THR A 642 5.33 25.60 -14.18
C THR A 642 5.34 27.00 -14.82
N ALA A 643 4.19 27.68 -14.89
CA ALA A 643 4.15 29.08 -15.34
C ALA A 643 4.80 30.00 -14.29
N GLY A 644 5.85 30.71 -14.70
CA GLY A 644 6.58 31.68 -13.90
C GLY A 644 5.95 33.08 -13.93
N SER A 645 6.62 34.05 -13.31
CA SER A 645 6.19 35.45 -13.33
C SER A 645 7.14 36.29 -14.22
N PRO A 646 6.67 36.95 -15.28
CA PRO A 646 5.28 37.04 -15.74
C PRO A 646 4.80 35.79 -16.52
N ALA A 647 3.55 35.39 -16.26
CA ALA A 647 2.84 34.30 -16.98
C ALA A 647 1.99 34.80 -18.17
N SER A 648 1.92 36.11 -18.36
CA SER A 648 1.18 36.76 -19.44
C SER A 648 1.90 38.04 -19.87
N ALA A 649 1.80 38.39 -21.15
CA ALA A 649 2.33 39.64 -21.70
C ALA A 649 1.34 40.25 -22.70
N SER A 650 1.36 41.58 -22.84
CA SER A 650 0.43 42.31 -23.72
C SER A 650 1.17 43.20 -24.71
N ALA A 651 0.59 43.36 -25.89
CA ALA A 651 0.98 44.30 -26.92
C ALA A 651 -0.25 45.07 -27.44
N THR A 652 -0.04 46.23 -28.05
CA THR A 652 -1.10 47.09 -28.59
C THR A 652 -1.11 47.03 -30.12
N ILE A 653 -2.30 46.96 -30.70
CA ILE A 653 -2.54 47.06 -32.14
C ILE A 653 -3.22 48.41 -32.39
N ALA A 654 -2.58 49.26 -33.19
CA ALA A 654 -3.13 50.56 -33.57
C ALA A 654 -3.86 50.46 -34.91
N ASP A 655 -5.12 50.88 -34.92
CA ASP A 655 -5.94 51.07 -36.12
C ASP A 655 -5.26 52.05 -37.10
N ARG A 656 -5.68 52.05 -38.36
CA ARG A 656 -5.14 52.96 -39.38
C ARG A 656 -5.34 54.42 -38.95
N PRO A 657 -4.40 55.34 -39.28
CA PRO A 657 -4.49 56.73 -38.86
C PRO A 657 -5.81 57.44 -39.19
N ALA A 658 -6.41 57.15 -40.36
CA ALA A 658 -7.70 57.72 -40.75
C ALA A 658 -8.89 57.13 -39.98
N GLN A 659 -8.87 55.83 -39.67
CA GLN A 659 -9.88 55.14 -38.86
C GLN A 659 -9.78 55.56 -37.38
N GLY A 660 -8.57 55.61 -36.82
CA GLY A 660 -8.32 56.16 -35.48
C GLY A 660 -8.75 57.63 -35.36
N TYR A 661 -8.49 58.45 -36.38
CA TYR A 661 -8.99 59.83 -36.44
C TYR A 661 -10.53 59.88 -36.48
N TYR A 662 -11.16 59.05 -37.31
CA TYR A 662 -12.62 58.94 -37.41
C TYR A 662 -13.24 58.55 -36.06
N LEU A 663 -12.69 57.56 -35.38
CA LEU A 663 -13.21 57.10 -34.10
C LEU A 663 -13.08 58.18 -33.01
N GLN A 664 -11.92 58.85 -32.96
CA GLN A 664 -11.62 59.86 -31.95
C GLN A 664 -12.40 61.17 -32.16
N ASN A 665 -12.61 61.60 -33.42
CA ASN A 665 -13.08 62.95 -33.74
C ASN A 665 -14.48 62.98 -34.36
N ILE A 666 -14.92 61.91 -35.02
CA ILE A 666 -16.19 61.89 -35.76
C ILE A 666 -17.25 61.08 -35.01
N THR A 667 -16.90 59.93 -34.41
CA THR A 667 -17.88 59.12 -33.65
C THR A 667 -18.02 59.50 -32.18
N ASN A 668 -17.12 60.33 -31.64
CA ASN A 668 -17.17 60.77 -30.24
C ASN A 668 -18.31 61.79 -30.00
N PRO A 669 -19.37 61.44 -29.24
CA PRO A 669 -20.53 62.31 -29.04
C PRO A 669 -20.22 63.59 -28.26
N GLU A 670 -19.18 63.61 -27.42
CA GLU A 670 -18.81 64.79 -26.63
C GLU A 670 -18.14 65.89 -27.46
N LEU A 671 -17.56 65.52 -28.61
CA LEU A 671 -17.02 66.47 -29.58
C LEU A 671 -18.08 66.93 -30.61
N ARG A 672 -19.19 66.20 -30.74
CA ARG A 672 -20.39 66.63 -31.48
C ARG A 672 -21.21 67.60 -30.62
N LYS A 673 -20.82 68.87 -30.55
CA LYS A 673 -21.67 69.88 -29.90
C LYS A 673 -22.86 70.18 -30.80
N PRO A 674 -24.10 70.26 -30.29
CA PRO A 674 -25.30 70.59 -31.09
C PRO A 674 -25.21 71.93 -31.84
N ALA A 675 -24.31 72.82 -31.43
CA ALA A 675 -24.07 74.10 -32.12
C ALA A 675 -23.26 73.93 -33.41
N ASP A 676 -22.56 72.81 -33.56
CA ASP A 676 -21.67 72.52 -34.68
C ASP A 676 -22.34 71.59 -35.71
N ASP A 677 -23.63 71.26 -35.60
CA ASP A 677 -24.44 70.49 -36.58
C ASP A 677 -25.86 71.08 -36.56
N ALA A 678 -25.99 72.27 -37.18
CA ALA A 678 -27.13 73.16 -36.93
C ALA A 678 -28.44 72.65 -37.56
N ASP A 679 -28.37 71.80 -38.57
CA ASP A 679 -29.51 71.12 -39.20
C ASP A 679 -29.69 69.67 -38.73
N SER A 680 -28.81 69.16 -37.86
CA SER A 680 -28.91 67.85 -37.24
C SER A 680 -28.89 66.72 -38.26
N ASP A 681 -28.13 66.90 -39.35
CA ASP A 681 -27.98 65.90 -40.40
C ASP A 681 -26.91 64.84 -40.06
N GLY A 682 -26.17 65.06 -38.97
CA GLY A 682 -25.14 64.17 -38.44
C GLY A 682 -23.72 64.51 -38.87
N VAL A 683 -23.51 65.60 -39.64
CA VAL A 683 -22.21 66.10 -40.10
C VAL A 683 -21.91 67.44 -39.41
N ALA A 684 -20.71 67.59 -38.84
CA ALA A 684 -20.37 68.87 -38.22
C ALA A 684 -20.16 69.97 -39.29
N ASN A 685 -20.72 71.16 -39.07
CA ASN A 685 -20.61 72.41 -39.83
C ASN A 685 -19.19 72.74 -40.30
N VAL A 686 -18.14 72.36 -39.53
CA VAL A 686 -16.74 72.57 -39.95
C VAL A 686 -16.40 71.67 -41.15
N VAL A 687 -16.93 70.45 -41.16
CA VAL A 687 -16.81 69.51 -42.27
C VAL A 687 -17.66 70.01 -43.43
N GLU A 688 -18.89 70.47 -43.19
CA GLU A 688 -19.75 71.11 -44.22
C GLU A 688 -19.07 72.32 -44.91
N TYR A 689 -18.40 73.17 -44.13
CA TYR A 689 -17.67 74.32 -44.63
C TYR A 689 -16.51 73.92 -45.55
N PHE A 690 -15.74 72.88 -45.19
CA PHE A 690 -14.71 72.32 -46.07
C PHE A 690 -15.28 71.56 -47.28
N MET A 691 -16.52 71.08 -47.15
CA MET A 691 -17.30 70.38 -48.17
C MET A 691 -17.98 71.32 -49.17
N GLY A 692 -17.91 72.64 -48.96
CA GLY A 692 -18.47 73.65 -49.87
C GLY A 692 -20.00 73.74 -49.85
N SER A 693 -20.65 73.09 -48.88
CA SER A 693 -22.07 73.26 -48.57
C SER A 693 -22.27 74.44 -47.61
N LEU A 694 -23.41 75.12 -47.71
CA LEU A 694 -23.79 76.16 -46.75
C LEU A 694 -24.26 75.45 -45.47
N PRO A 695 -23.76 75.84 -44.28
CA PRO A 695 -24.22 75.26 -43.02
C PRO A 695 -25.74 75.41 -42.89
N GLY A 696 -26.47 74.29 -42.75
CA GLY A 696 -27.92 74.27 -42.56
C GLY A 696 -28.78 73.96 -43.81
N ASP A 697 -28.19 73.45 -44.90
CA ASP A 697 -28.95 72.90 -46.03
C ASP A 697 -29.10 71.39 -45.90
N GLY A 698 -30.20 70.96 -45.27
CA GLY A 698 -30.51 69.54 -44.99
C GLY A 698 -30.70 68.63 -46.21
N GLY A 699 -30.39 69.09 -47.42
CA GLY A 699 -30.21 68.25 -48.61
C GLY A 699 -28.77 67.75 -48.84
N SER A 700 -27.81 68.16 -48.01
CA SER A 700 -26.37 67.97 -48.21
C SER A 700 -25.84 66.64 -47.67
N HIS A 701 -26.31 65.49 -48.18
CA HIS A 701 -25.79 64.21 -47.71
C HIS A 701 -24.40 63.89 -48.30
N GLY A 702 -23.34 64.19 -47.56
CA GLY A 702 -21.99 63.71 -47.85
C GLY A 702 -21.80 62.27 -47.40
N ALA A 703 -21.17 61.43 -48.22
CA ALA A 703 -20.67 60.13 -47.79
C ALA A 703 -19.15 60.20 -47.58
N LEU A 704 -18.68 59.85 -46.38
CA LEU A 704 -17.26 59.65 -46.08
C LEU A 704 -16.90 58.19 -46.36
N GLU A 705 -16.03 57.98 -47.34
CA GLU A 705 -15.50 56.67 -47.74
C GLU A 705 -13.99 56.70 -47.42
N ILE A 706 -13.53 55.93 -46.43
CA ILE A 706 -12.10 55.76 -46.16
C ILE A 706 -11.59 54.67 -47.11
N PRO A 707 -10.78 54.99 -48.13
CA PRO A 707 -10.34 54.00 -49.11
C PRO A 707 -9.37 53.00 -48.48
N ALA A 708 -9.58 51.71 -48.72
CA ALA A 708 -8.76 50.62 -48.17
C ALA A 708 -7.27 50.64 -48.58
N THR A 709 -6.87 51.50 -49.53
CA THR A 709 -5.57 51.37 -50.23
C THR A 709 -4.44 52.26 -49.71
N ASP A 710 -4.70 53.32 -48.92
CA ASP A 710 -3.64 54.25 -48.50
C ASP A 710 -3.61 54.65 -47.02
N GLY A 711 -4.61 54.25 -46.21
CA GLY A 711 -4.66 54.41 -44.74
C GLY A 711 -4.52 55.83 -44.19
N THR A 712 -4.37 56.82 -45.08
CA THR A 712 -3.93 58.19 -44.78
C THR A 712 -4.83 59.23 -45.43
N SER A 713 -5.74 58.82 -46.32
CA SER A 713 -6.72 59.69 -46.94
C SER A 713 -8.16 59.21 -46.68
N PHE A 714 -9.10 60.14 -46.76
CA PHE A 714 -10.53 59.84 -46.82
C PHE A 714 -11.12 60.54 -48.04
N LYS A 715 -12.10 59.91 -48.68
CA LYS A 715 -12.87 60.49 -49.79
C LYS A 715 -14.22 60.95 -49.28
N VAL A 716 -14.59 62.17 -49.66
CA VAL A 716 -15.93 62.70 -49.42
C VAL A 716 -16.65 62.82 -50.76
N ARG A 717 -17.87 62.27 -50.89
CA ARG A 717 -18.71 62.43 -52.09
C ARG A 717 -19.89 63.37 -51.81
N PHE A 718 -20.17 64.26 -52.76
CA PHE A 718 -21.29 65.21 -52.73
C PHE A 718 -22.35 64.92 -53.80
N PRO A 719 -23.65 64.95 -53.48
CA PRO A 719 -24.73 65.04 -54.47
C PRO A 719 -24.98 66.52 -54.85
N ARG A 720 -24.85 66.89 -56.13
CA ARG A 720 -25.04 68.27 -56.60
C ARG A 720 -26.52 68.55 -56.93
N ALA A 721 -27.18 69.50 -56.26
CA ALA A 721 -28.52 69.97 -56.63
C ALA A 721 -28.47 71.06 -57.72
N LEU A 722 -29.01 70.77 -58.90
CA LEU A 722 -29.21 71.72 -60.01
C LEU A 722 -30.54 72.47 -59.81
N ASN A 723 -30.48 73.73 -59.39
CA ASN A 723 -31.32 74.88 -59.83
C ASN A 723 -31.42 75.96 -58.74
N ARG A 724 -30.57 76.99 -58.83
CA ARG A 724 -30.96 78.37 -58.47
C ARG A 724 -30.34 79.35 -59.48
N PRO A 725 -31.13 80.23 -60.14
CA PRO A 725 -30.61 81.44 -60.75
C PRO A 725 -30.42 82.53 -59.67
N GLU A 726 -29.22 83.11 -59.69
CA GLU A 726 -28.74 84.39 -59.14
C GLU A 726 -29.39 84.94 -57.85
N ALA A 727 -28.67 84.82 -56.74
CA ALA A 727 -27.92 85.93 -56.11
C ALA A 727 -26.75 85.39 -55.30
#